data_AF-A0AAQ4EZR9-F1
#
_entry.id   AF-A0AAQ4EZR9-F1
#
_cell.length_a   1.000
_cell.length_b   1.000
_cell.length_c   1.000
_cell.angle_alpha   90.00
_cell.angle_beta   90.00
_cell.angle_gamma   90.00
#
_symmetry.space_group_name_H-M   'P 1'
#
loop_
_entity.id
_entity.type
_entity.pdbx_description
1 polymer ?
#
loop_
_entity_poly.entity_id
_entity_poly.type
_entity_poly.pdbx_seq_one_letter_code
_entity_poly.pdbx_strand_id
1 'polypeptide(L)'
;MAGLDAAQQHIWNITEPVLFQSGVAMRPGQPPWFLGAMGKTKVVSKNISALALITEEASRNLARQLNLSPRDVTFGLTKVDVRGTLAQALCPYKTGRFAPPCSAERFRRYDGYCNNLQNPYWGSANLRYLRFLPPNYADGISSIRADSRGRPLPSARTVSASMFLDQDRPHDHASMMTVAWGKFVFHDMAHTAQSAGFEGSRIKCCDVAEGFEHPECMPIDIAAQDPYYGRFGQRCLEYVRSSAAPRETCGLGPREQNNQVTSFLDGSTIYGSSEAEAKFLRAFEAGQLLSQRTPAGEELPPADLATLDCRRSAQDPPCFSSGDPRVNADLGLALMHSVWLREHNRVARSLQGLNPQWDDERTFQEARRIVGAEMQFITYNEFLPALLGPEVVERFGLRLENQGYFRGYDARRLPGVTNVMAAAGTWALTSASPAQVELFDPARFQRLGSLPETAFRPQELYSRLKQIAAGALMQHAQKMDNFFSRHVTQDMFASSNRAIPVIHNGTGTTMEHICKKRKVLRTQVTKLIKECLERLDRLTQSDASVLHARLMSLHAELNAVNSRFEEILDDDQAETEYEQIFEYNDRIVTVLAKLQQCISNPTGNPPTTQHENNAAQATTTSKIRLKLPRLELTRFSGRRHDWQPFWEVFEQVVDKNEELSSVDKFHYLRASVTGDAAAALAGLPPTARCYSDAVELLKKRFGNEELLIQEHMKKLIDIQPVRSSDDVRGLRRLYDTLAAHIKGLETLGQKHDSYSSLLMPIVQRALPTDILLDYSRQCLIATTSSSDEDEESTTDDASESSNETKK
;
A
#
# COMPACT_ATOMS: atom_id res chain seq x y z
N MET A 1 25.58 6.26 -4.47
CA MET A 1 24.46 7.21 -4.27
C MET A 1 24.33 8.22 -5.40
N ALA A 2 25.36 8.96 -5.83
CA ALA A 2 25.22 9.91 -6.96
C ALA A 2 24.59 9.27 -8.23
N GLY A 3 25.01 8.06 -8.60
CA GLY A 3 24.39 7.32 -9.71
C GLY A 3 22.96 6.80 -9.48
N LEU A 4 22.47 6.78 -8.23
CA LEU A 4 21.08 6.38 -7.92
C LEU A 4 20.11 7.55 -8.08
N ASP A 5 20.54 8.74 -7.67
CA ASP A 5 19.84 10.00 -7.95
C ASP A 5 19.76 10.23 -9.46
N ALA A 6 20.87 10.04 -10.19
CA ALA A 6 20.88 10.08 -11.64
C ALA A 6 19.96 9.03 -12.31
N ALA A 7 19.92 7.79 -11.81
CA ALA A 7 19.02 6.76 -12.34
C ALA A 7 17.54 7.07 -12.09
N GLN A 8 17.19 7.64 -10.94
CA GLN A 8 15.83 8.10 -10.68
C GLN A 8 15.48 9.30 -11.56
N GLN A 9 16.34 10.32 -11.64
CA GLN A 9 16.12 11.47 -12.51
C GLN A 9 15.97 11.03 -13.98
N HIS A 10 16.70 10.01 -14.43
CA HIS A 10 16.50 9.42 -15.75
C HIS A 10 15.11 8.79 -15.91
N ILE A 11 14.69 7.88 -15.01
CA ILE A 11 13.41 7.20 -15.17
C ILE A 11 12.23 8.18 -15.08
N TRP A 12 12.25 9.13 -14.14
CA TRP A 12 11.12 10.04 -13.90
C TRP A 12 11.11 11.29 -14.78
N ASN A 13 12.27 11.85 -15.16
CA ASN A 13 12.34 13.08 -15.96
C ASN A 13 12.70 12.83 -17.43
N ILE A 14 13.04 11.59 -17.82
CA ILE A 14 13.37 11.23 -19.22
C ILE A 14 12.51 10.04 -19.68
N THR A 15 12.60 8.88 -19.04
CA THR A 15 11.91 7.65 -19.51
C THR A 15 10.38 7.75 -19.43
N GLU A 16 9.80 8.12 -18.28
CA GLU A 16 8.36 8.33 -18.15
C GLU A 16 7.81 9.33 -19.21
N PRO A 17 8.38 10.55 -19.37
CA PRO A 17 7.99 11.49 -20.42
C PRO A 17 8.13 10.93 -21.85
N VAL A 18 9.25 10.30 -22.19
CA VAL A 18 9.51 9.79 -23.54
C VAL A 18 8.54 8.67 -23.91
N LEU A 19 8.26 7.73 -22.98
CA LEU A 19 7.29 6.66 -23.21
C LEU A 19 5.87 7.22 -23.40
N PHE A 20 5.48 8.22 -22.62
CA PHE A 20 4.20 8.90 -22.75
C PHE A 20 4.07 9.67 -24.08
N GLN A 21 5.10 10.43 -24.46
CA GLN A 21 5.16 11.15 -25.75
C GLN A 21 5.17 10.19 -26.95
N SER A 22 5.74 9.00 -26.78
CA SER A 22 5.72 7.92 -27.79
C SER A 22 4.39 7.16 -27.85
N GLY A 23 3.36 7.61 -27.12
CA GLY A 23 2.02 7.01 -27.13
C GLY A 23 1.89 5.68 -26.36
N VAL A 24 2.88 5.32 -25.53
CA VAL A 24 2.92 4.04 -24.78
C VAL A 24 2.13 4.14 -23.46
N ALA A 25 0.85 4.50 -23.60
CA ALA A 25 -0.13 4.58 -22.51
C ALA A 25 -1.43 3.85 -22.90
N MET A 26 -2.14 3.30 -21.91
CA MET A 26 -3.46 2.70 -22.14
C MET A 26 -4.45 3.77 -22.60
N ARG A 27 -5.21 3.48 -23.65
CA ARG A 27 -6.27 4.39 -24.12
C ARG A 27 -7.55 4.20 -23.29
N PRO A 28 -8.25 5.28 -22.90
CA PRO A 28 -9.56 5.19 -22.23
C PRO A 28 -10.58 4.35 -23.00
N GLY A 29 -11.53 3.76 -22.27
CA GLY A 29 -12.61 2.96 -22.86
C GLY A 29 -12.25 1.49 -23.19
N GLN A 30 -10.98 1.11 -23.15
CA GLN A 30 -10.55 -0.28 -23.35
C GLN A 30 -10.78 -1.14 -22.07
N PRO A 31 -10.97 -2.47 -22.16
CA PRO A 31 -11.17 -3.31 -20.96
C PRO A 31 -10.02 -3.22 -19.93
N PRO A 32 -8.73 -3.26 -20.34
CA PRO A 32 -7.59 -3.01 -19.45
C PRO A 32 -7.64 -1.66 -18.72
N TRP A 33 -8.18 -0.61 -19.37
CA TRP A 33 -8.29 0.70 -18.74
C TRP A 33 -9.22 0.66 -17.52
N PHE A 34 -10.37 -0.01 -17.63
CA PHE A 34 -11.29 -0.18 -16.51
C PHE A 34 -10.69 -1.06 -15.41
N LEU A 35 -10.01 -2.14 -15.77
CA LEU A 35 -9.26 -2.97 -14.82
C LEU A 35 -8.20 -2.16 -14.05
N GLY A 36 -7.45 -1.29 -14.72
CA GLY A 36 -6.51 -0.35 -14.11
C GLY A 36 -7.15 0.73 -13.22
N ALA A 37 -8.48 0.82 -13.15
CA ALA A 37 -9.16 1.64 -12.15
C ALA A 37 -9.19 0.96 -10.76
N MET A 38 -9.10 -0.38 -10.70
CA MET A 38 -9.08 -1.13 -9.44
C MET A 38 -7.81 -0.90 -8.61
N GLY A 39 -6.72 -0.48 -9.25
CA GLY A 39 -5.46 -0.09 -8.61
C GLY A 39 -5.12 1.40 -8.74
N LYS A 40 -6.11 2.25 -9.04
CA LYS A 40 -5.88 3.67 -9.41
C LYS A 40 -5.05 4.41 -8.37
N THR A 41 -3.92 4.94 -8.80
CA THR A 41 -2.89 5.48 -7.91
C THR A 41 -3.19 6.92 -7.49
N LYS A 42 -3.40 7.14 -6.18
CA LYS A 42 -3.49 8.46 -5.57
C LYS A 42 -2.13 9.18 -5.70
N VAL A 43 -2.13 10.50 -5.90
CA VAL A 43 -0.91 11.30 -6.13
C VAL A 43 0.14 11.09 -5.02
N VAL A 44 -0.30 11.06 -3.75
CA VAL A 44 0.56 10.80 -2.58
C VAL A 44 1.29 9.46 -2.72
N SER A 45 0.60 8.41 -3.18
CA SER A 45 1.17 7.09 -3.38
C SER A 45 2.14 7.01 -4.58
N LYS A 46 1.90 7.75 -5.68
CA LYS A 46 2.91 7.85 -6.75
C LYS A 46 4.19 8.51 -6.23
N ASN A 47 4.07 9.63 -5.53
CA ASN A 47 5.22 10.36 -4.99
C ASN A 47 6.05 9.51 -4.00
N ILE A 48 5.38 8.72 -3.16
CA ILE A 48 6.02 7.79 -2.22
C ILE A 48 6.71 6.62 -2.93
N SER A 49 6.14 6.12 -4.02
CA SER A 49 6.72 5.00 -4.79
C SER A 49 8.00 5.35 -5.53
N ALA A 50 8.19 6.61 -5.91
CA ALA A 50 9.41 7.07 -6.56
C ALA A 50 10.65 6.82 -5.68
N LEU A 51 10.57 7.11 -4.37
CA LEU A 51 11.63 6.79 -3.40
C LEU A 51 11.82 5.28 -3.22
N ALA A 52 10.72 4.52 -3.15
CA ALA A 52 10.76 3.08 -2.97
C ALA A 52 11.57 2.39 -4.09
N LEU A 53 11.41 2.87 -5.32
CA LEU A 53 12.12 2.36 -6.49
C LEU A 53 13.61 2.75 -6.49
N ILE A 54 14.01 3.91 -5.91
CA ILE A 54 15.44 4.17 -5.58
C ILE A 54 15.96 3.10 -4.63
N THR A 55 15.22 2.79 -3.55
CA THR A 55 15.69 1.82 -2.54
C THR A 55 15.74 0.40 -3.08
N GLU A 56 14.87 0.05 -4.05
CA GLU A 56 14.90 -1.22 -4.78
C GLU A 56 16.17 -1.33 -5.63
N GLU A 57 16.47 -0.33 -6.46
CA GLU A 57 17.65 -0.33 -7.34
C GLU A 57 18.96 -0.16 -6.56
N ALA A 58 18.95 0.57 -5.44
CA ALA A 58 20.06 0.64 -4.49
C ALA A 58 20.36 -0.75 -3.89
N SER A 59 19.32 -1.49 -3.52
CA SER A 59 19.45 -2.87 -3.02
C SER A 59 20.01 -3.79 -4.11
N ARG A 60 19.56 -3.64 -5.35
CA ARG A 60 20.00 -4.43 -6.52
C ARG A 60 21.46 -4.22 -6.84
N ASN A 61 21.93 -2.98 -6.86
CA ASN A 61 23.34 -2.67 -7.08
C ASN A 61 24.22 -3.14 -5.92
N LEU A 62 23.78 -2.96 -4.67
CA LEU A 62 24.53 -3.41 -3.50
C LEU A 62 24.62 -4.94 -3.42
N ALA A 63 23.54 -5.65 -3.74
CA ALA A 63 23.52 -7.12 -3.81
C ALA A 63 24.48 -7.66 -4.87
N ARG A 64 24.51 -7.05 -6.08
CA ARG A 64 25.48 -7.38 -7.14
C ARG A 64 26.92 -7.09 -6.72
N GLN A 65 27.20 -5.91 -6.14
CA GLN A 65 28.54 -5.48 -5.76
C GLN A 65 29.16 -6.30 -4.61
N LEU A 66 28.34 -6.80 -3.69
CA LEU A 66 28.77 -7.62 -2.55
C LEU A 66 28.49 -9.12 -2.73
N ASN A 67 28.02 -9.55 -3.90
CA ASN A 67 27.62 -10.93 -4.22
C ASN A 67 26.71 -11.57 -3.16
N LEU A 68 25.68 -10.84 -2.73
CA LEU A 68 24.75 -11.25 -1.68
C LEU A 68 23.75 -12.31 -2.18
N SER A 69 23.47 -13.33 -1.37
CA SER A 69 22.38 -14.26 -1.69
C SER A 69 21.00 -13.59 -1.50
N PRO A 70 19.92 -14.12 -2.12
CA PRO A 70 18.55 -13.66 -1.85
C PRO A 70 18.18 -13.65 -0.36
N ARG A 71 18.78 -14.54 0.44
CA ARG A 71 18.63 -14.58 1.91
C ARG A 71 19.30 -13.38 2.58
N ASP A 72 20.52 -13.02 2.17
CA ASP A 72 21.28 -11.89 2.72
C ASP A 72 20.64 -10.55 2.33
N VAL A 73 20.03 -10.45 1.16
CA VAL A 73 19.17 -9.32 0.80
C VAL A 73 17.96 -9.25 1.74
N THR A 74 17.23 -10.36 1.89
CA THR A 74 15.96 -10.41 2.65
C THR A 74 16.16 -10.09 4.13
N PHE A 75 17.20 -10.62 4.78
CA PHE A 75 17.42 -10.52 6.23
C PHE A 75 18.62 -9.65 6.64
N GLY A 76 19.47 -9.25 5.69
CA GLY A 76 20.64 -8.40 5.91
C GLY A 76 20.40 -6.96 5.44
N LEU A 77 20.07 -6.74 4.16
CA LEU A 77 19.87 -5.38 3.64
C LEU A 77 18.70 -4.65 4.29
N THR A 78 17.69 -5.37 4.80
CA THR A 78 16.59 -4.81 5.61
C THR A 78 17.02 -4.16 6.92
N LYS A 79 18.27 -4.37 7.35
CA LYS A 79 18.91 -3.70 8.50
C LYS A 79 19.71 -2.45 8.10
N VAL A 80 19.91 -2.21 6.79
CA VAL A 80 20.64 -1.05 6.27
C VAL A 80 19.69 0.12 6.13
N ASP A 81 19.89 1.11 6.99
CA ASP A 81 19.08 2.32 7.11
C ASP A 81 19.69 3.47 6.28
N VAL A 82 18.85 4.35 5.72
CA VAL A 82 19.31 5.52 4.95
C VAL A 82 19.62 6.76 5.80
N ARG A 83 19.48 6.69 7.13
CA ARG A 83 19.88 7.75 8.06
C ARG A 83 21.33 8.22 7.80
N GLY A 84 21.53 9.53 7.78
CA GLY A 84 22.81 10.17 7.44
C GLY A 84 23.07 10.32 5.94
N THR A 85 22.14 9.90 5.07
CA THR A 85 22.28 10.03 3.61
C THR A 85 21.28 11.02 3.00
N LEU A 86 21.49 11.38 1.72
CA LEU A 86 20.54 12.16 0.93
C LEU A 86 19.13 11.54 0.90
N ALA A 87 19.03 10.20 0.88
CA ALA A 87 17.74 9.50 0.87
C ALA A 87 16.95 9.69 2.20
N GLN A 88 17.60 10.04 3.32
CA GLN A 88 16.87 10.41 4.54
C GLN A 88 16.08 11.72 4.37
N ALA A 89 16.59 12.68 3.59
CA ALA A 89 15.88 13.93 3.32
C ALA A 89 14.57 13.66 2.56
N LEU A 90 14.65 12.78 1.55
CA LEU A 90 13.53 12.34 0.71
C LEU A 90 12.53 11.43 1.43
N CYS A 91 12.92 10.74 2.51
CA CYS A 91 12.06 9.81 3.24
C CYS A 91 10.76 10.49 3.75
N PRO A 92 9.55 10.07 3.33
CA PRO A 92 8.31 10.74 3.68
C PRO A 92 7.95 10.58 5.17
N TYR A 93 8.35 9.47 5.77
CA TYR A 93 8.06 9.14 7.16
C TYR A 93 9.11 9.82 8.06
N LYS A 94 8.69 10.83 8.83
CA LYS A 94 9.58 11.59 9.71
C LYS A 94 9.44 11.08 11.15
N THR A 95 10.56 10.77 11.81
CA THR A 95 10.59 10.09 13.11
C THR A 95 11.26 10.92 14.21
N GLY A 96 10.96 10.59 15.46
CA GLY A 96 11.46 11.34 16.63
C GLY A 96 11.03 12.81 16.58
N ARG A 97 11.98 13.74 16.84
CA ARG A 97 11.73 15.20 16.85
C ARG A 97 11.23 15.80 15.53
N PHE A 98 11.23 15.04 14.44
CA PHE A 98 10.76 15.47 13.12
C PHE A 98 9.37 14.94 12.78
N ALA A 99 8.79 14.05 13.61
CA ALA A 99 7.45 13.53 13.40
C ALA A 99 6.38 14.64 13.58
N PRO A 100 5.28 14.63 12.79
CA PRO A 100 4.15 15.53 13.02
C PRO A 100 3.57 15.39 14.44
N PRO A 101 3.17 16.49 15.10
CA PRO A 101 2.65 16.44 16.46
C PRO A 101 1.40 15.54 16.55
N CYS A 102 1.38 14.71 17.59
CA CYS A 102 0.36 13.72 17.88
C CYS A 102 -0.12 13.88 19.33
N SER A 103 -1.43 14.03 19.47
CA SER A 103 -2.17 14.31 20.70
C SER A 103 -3.46 13.47 20.73
N ALA A 104 -4.02 13.26 21.92
CA ALA A 104 -5.27 12.51 22.07
C ALA A 104 -6.47 13.37 21.68
N GLU A 105 -6.84 13.33 20.39
CA GLU A 105 -7.96 14.10 19.83
C GLU A 105 -9.32 13.38 19.94
N ARG A 106 -10.42 14.15 19.86
CA ARG A 106 -11.80 13.63 19.90
C ARG A 106 -12.17 12.79 18.67
N PHE A 107 -11.58 13.09 17.52
CA PHE A 107 -11.95 12.54 16.21
C PHE A 107 -10.75 11.92 15.50
N ARG A 108 -11.01 10.92 14.65
CA ARG A 108 -9.96 10.27 13.85
C ARG A 108 -9.47 11.21 12.76
N ARG A 109 -8.16 11.31 12.53
CA ARG A 109 -7.62 11.93 11.31
C ARG A 109 -8.04 11.12 10.07
N TYR A 110 -8.05 11.76 8.90
CA TYR A 110 -8.47 11.13 7.64
C TYR A 110 -7.42 10.14 7.10
N ASP A 111 -6.15 10.36 7.42
CA ASP A 111 -5.01 9.51 7.06
C ASP A 111 -4.74 8.39 8.08
N GLY A 112 -5.58 8.27 9.12
CA GLY A 112 -5.39 7.34 10.24
C GLY A 112 -4.22 7.68 11.18
N TYR A 113 -3.48 8.77 10.94
CA TYR A 113 -2.34 9.17 11.77
C TYR A 113 -2.76 9.49 13.21
N CYS A 114 -1.88 9.20 14.15
CA CYS A 114 -2.06 9.40 15.59
C CYS A 114 -3.15 8.51 16.25
N ASN A 115 -3.64 7.48 15.56
CA ASN A 115 -4.50 6.44 16.18
C ASN A 115 -3.77 5.69 17.32
N ASN A 116 -2.45 5.51 17.18
CA ASN A 116 -1.57 4.99 18.22
C ASN A 116 -0.59 6.07 18.68
N LEU A 117 -0.75 6.58 19.90
CA LEU A 117 0.07 7.69 20.43
C LEU A 117 1.56 7.34 20.61
N GLN A 118 1.91 6.05 20.71
CA GLN A 118 3.30 5.59 20.84
C GLN A 118 3.97 5.38 19.47
N ASN A 119 3.18 5.02 18.47
CA ASN A 119 3.63 4.77 17.10
C ASN A 119 2.67 5.45 16.10
N PRO A 120 2.74 6.79 15.92
CA PRO A 120 1.68 7.58 15.26
C PRO A 120 1.32 7.17 13.83
N TYR A 121 2.22 6.52 13.10
CA TYR A 121 1.96 6.02 11.75
C TYR A 121 1.25 4.64 11.70
N TRP A 122 1.18 3.87 12.80
CA TRP A 122 0.63 2.51 12.73
C TRP A 122 -0.83 2.50 12.26
N GLY A 123 -1.09 1.83 11.13
CA GLY A 123 -2.40 1.77 10.47
C GLY A 123 -2.74 2.97 9.57
N SER A 124 -1.83 3.94 9.39
CA SER A 124 -2.03 5.08 8.49
C SER A 124 -2.07 4.70 7.01
N ALA A 125 -2.71 5.57 6.23
CA ALA A 125 -2.74 5.48 4.77
C ALA A 125 -1.38 5.81 4.12
N ASN A 126 -1.15 5.25 2.93
CA ASN A 126 0.09 5.36 2.16
C ASN A 126 1.31 4.72 2.86
N LEU A 127 1.09 3.59 3.54
CA LEU A 127 2.11 2.73 4.13
C LEU A 127 2.23 1.40 3.39
N ARG A 128 3.36 0.72 3.56
CA ARG A 128 3.48 -0.67 3.16
C ARG A 128 2.50 -1.57 3.93
N TYR A 129 2.00 -2.62 3.29
CA TYR A 129 1.29 -3.68 3.98
C TYR A 129 2.19 -4.42 5.00
N LEU A 130 1.55 -4.99 6.03
CA LEU A 130 2.22 -5.91 6.98
C LEU A 130 2.52 -7.26 6.31
N ARG A 131 3.42 -8.06 6.91
CA ARG A 131 3.69 -9.42 6.45
C ARG A 131 3.76 -10.40 7.63
N PHE A 132 3.17 -11.58 7.45
CA PHE A 132 3.39 -12.73 8.34
C PHE A 132 4.69 -13.49 8.00
N LEU A 133 5.06 -13.53 6.72
CA LEU A 133 6.27 -14.18 6.21
C LEU A 133 7.07 -13.20 5.32
N PRO A 134 8.41 -13.29 5.27
CA PRO A 134 9.21 -12.50 4.33
C PRO A 134 8.76 -12.67 2.87
N PRO A 135 8.92 -11.64 2.01
CA PRO A 135 8.61 -11.75 0.60
C PRO A 135 9.55 -12.74 -0.10
N ASN A 136 9.02 -13.45 -1.11
CA ASN A 136 9.76 -14.46 -1.87
C ASN A 136 9.85 -14.04 -3.35
N TYR A 137 10.94 -13.33 -3.67
CA TYR A 137 11.33 -12.92 -5.02
C TYR A 137 12.60 -13.69 -5.42
N ALA A 138 12.79 -13.98 -6.72
CA ALA A 138 13.90 -14.83 -7.17
C ALA A 138 15.28 -14.22 -6.92
N ASP A 139 15.42 -12.90 -6.99
CA ASP A 139 16.63 -12.14 -6.64
C ASP A 139 16.66 -11.71 -5.16
N GLY A 140 15.64 -12.08 -4.37
CA GLY A 140 15.42 -11.58 -3.01
C GLY A 140 14.97 -10.11 -2.93
N ILE A 141 14.82 -9.40 -4.06
CA ILE A 141 14.51 -7.97 -4.11
C ILE A 141 13.12 -7.74 -4.71
N SER A 142 12.95 -8.07 -5.99
CA SER A 142 11.67 -7.87 -6.69
C SER A 142 11.46 -8.72 -7.94
N SER A 143 12.46 -9.46 -8.43
CA SER A 143 12.30 -10.35 -9.59
C SER A 143 11.21 -11.39 -9.36
N ILE A 144 10.42 -11.66 -10.41
CA ILE A 144 9.33 -12.64 -10.36
C ILE A 144 9.85 -13.99 -9.87
N ARG A 145 9.06 -14.63 -9.01
CA ARG A 145 9.38 -15.92 -8.39
C ARG A 145 9.53 -17.01 -9.47
N ALA A 146 10.59 -17.79 -9.36
CA ALA A 146 10.85 -19.00 -10.14
C ALA A 146 10.44 -20.27 -9.35
N ASP A 147 10.53 -21.44 -9.99
CA ASP A 147 10.49 -22.74 -9.29
C ASP A 147 11.79 -23.03 -8.52
N SER A 148 11.88 -24.18 -7.84
CA SER A 148 13.06 -24.59 -7.08
C SER A 148 14.32 -24.82 -7.92
N ARG A 149 14.18 -24.97 -9.24
CA ARG A 149 15.26 -25.16 -10.22
C ARG A 149 15.57 -23.87 -11.00
N GLY A 150 15.00 -22.74 -10.59
CA GLY A 150 15.18 -21.42 -11.22
C GLY A 150 14.40 -21.20 -12.52
N ARG A 151 13.47 -22.10 -12.88
CA ARG A 151 12.67 -22.01 -14.12
C ARG A 151 11.46 -21.08 -13.94
N PRO A 152 10.96 -20.44 -15.02
CA PRO A 152 9.72 -19.65 -14.96
C PRO A 152 8.52 -20.47 -14.47
N LEU A 153 7.65 -19.84 -13.68
CA LEU A 153 6.38 -20.44 -13.29
C LEU A 153 5.35 -20.38 -14.45
N PRO A 154 4.34 -21.27 -14.49
CA PRO A 154 3.28 -21.20 -15.49
C PRO A 154 2.55 -19.86 -15.52
N SER A 155 2.16 -19.38 -16.70
CA SER A 155 1.39 -18.15 -16.85
C SER A 155 0.11 -18.19 -16.00
N ALA A 156 -0.21 -17.08 -15.34
CA ALA A 156 -1.44 -16.90 -14.58
C ALA A 156 -2.68 -17.17 -15.44
N ARG A 157 -2.62 -16.91 -16.75
CA ARG A 157 -3.71 -17.24 -17.68
C ARG A 157 -3.86 -18.74 -17.90
N THR A 158 -2.75 -19.49 -18.04
CA THR A 158 -2.78 -20.95 -18.16
C THR A 158 -3.38 -21.60 -16.91
N VAL A 159 -3.01 -21.11 -15.72
CA VAL A 159 -3.61 -21.56 -14.45
C VAL A 159 -5.11 -21.24 -14.41
N SER A 160 -5.49 -19.99 -14.75
CA SER A 160 -6.89 -19.55 -14.76
C SER A 160 -7.76 -20.39 -15.71
N ALA A 161 -7.32 -20.62 -16.94
CA ALA A 161 -8.05 -21.41 -17.93
C ALA A 161 -8.17 -22.91 -17.55
N SER A 162 -7.34 -23.41 -16.64
CA SER A 162 -7.31 -24.81 -16.21
C SER A 162 -8.02 -25.06 -14.87
N MET A 163 -8.09 -24.07 -13.97
CA MET A 163 -8.55 -24.25 -12.59
C MET A 163 -9.80 -23.43 -12.20
N PHE A 164 -10.04 -22.27 -12.85
CA PHE A 164 -11.12 -21.36 -12.49
C PHE A 164 -12.24 -21.44 -13.53
N LEU A 165 -13.09 -22.47 -13.38
CA LEU A 165 -14.22 -22.72 -14.28
C LEU A 165 -15.43 -21.83 -13.93
N ASP A 166 -16.28 -21.59 -14.93
CA ASP A 166 -17.58 -20.94 -14.78
C ASP A 166 -18.61 -21.98 -14.30
N GLN A 167 -19.06 -21.87 -13.06
CA GLN A 167 -20.15 -22.69 -12.49
C GLN A 167 -21.04 -21.82 -11.60
N ASP A 168 -22.36 -21.92 -11.79
CA ASP A 168 -23.34 -21.33 -10.89
C ASP A 168 -23.55 -22.25 -9.68
N ARG A 169 -23.20 -21.75 -8.49
CA ARG A 169 -23.28 -22.44 -7.19
C ARG A 169 -23.80 -21.48 -6.12
N PRO A 170 -25.12 -21.16 -6.11
CA PRO A 170 -25.71 -20.29 -5.09
C PRO A 170 -25.43 -20.76 -3.64
N HIS A 171 -25.24 -19.80 -2.74
CA HIS A 171 -25.08 -20.01 -1.31
C HIS A 171 -26.44 -19.99 -0.62
N ASP A 172 -26.78 -21.08 0.07
CA ASP A 172 -28.13 -21.38 0.56
C ASP A 172 -28.68 -20.35 1.56
N HIS A 173 -27.80 -19.60 2.23
CA HIS A 173 -28.15 -18.67 3.32
C HIS A 173 -27.51 -17.27 3.24
N ALA A 174 -26.83 -16.93 2.14
CA ALA A 174 -26.15 -15.63 2.00
C ALA A 174 -26.67 -14.92 0.75
N SER A 175 -26.98 -13.62 0.88
CA SER A 175 -27.43 -12.80 -0.23
C SER A 175 -26.27 -12.02 -0.86
N MET A 176 -26.48 -11.50 -2.06
CA MET A 176 -25.50 -10.69 -2.77
C MET A 176 -25.09 -9.44 -1.96
N MET A 177 -26.00 -8.91 -1.11
CA MET A 177 -25.73 -7.87 -0.12
C MET A 177 -24.58 -8.23 0.84
N THR A 178 -24.47 -9.48 1.29
CA THR A 178 -23.36 -9.95 2.14
C THR A 178 -22.01 -9.78 1.42
N VAL A 179 -21.97 -10.01 0.11
CA VAL A 179 -20.76 -9.89 -0.73
C VAL A 179 -20.46 -8.42 -1.05
N ALA A 180 -21.48 -7.62 -1.35
CA ALA A 180 -21.35 -6.18 -1.56
C ALA A 180 -20.83 -5.47 -0.29
N TRP A 181 -21.35 -5.83 0.88
CA TRP A 181 -20.88 -5.36 2.18
C TRP A 181 -19.43 -5.79 2.45
N GLY A 182 -19.09 -7.07 2.24
CA GLY A 182 -17.73 -7.57 2.39
C GLY A 182 -16.72 -6.83 1.50
N LYS A 183 -17.07 -6.55 0.24
CA LYS A 183 -16.23 -5.75 -0.68
C LYS A 183 -16.05 -4.31 -0.17
N PHE A 184 -17.14 -3.66 0.26
CA PHE A 184 -17.11 -2.29 0.77
C PHE A 184 -16.27 -2.15 2.05
N VAL A 185 -16.43 -3.06 3.01
CA VAL A 185 -15.61 -3.14 4.24
C VAL A 185 -14.14 -3.41 3.93
N PHE A 186 -13.84 -4.31 2.97
CA PHE A 186 -12.46 -4.58 2.56
C PHE A 186 -11.83 -3.36 1.87
N HIS A 187 -12.58 -2.65 1.03
CA HIS A 187 -12.13 -1.44 0.35
C HIS A 187 -11.78 -0.31 1.34
N ASP A 188 -12.48 -0.24 2.47
CA ASP A 188 -12.20 0.72 3.56
C ASP A 188 -10.81 0.55 4.17
N MET A 189 -10.30 -0.69 4.20
CA MET A 189 -9.07 -1.09 4.89
C MET A 189 -7.88 -1.37 3.95
N ALA A 190 -8.14 -1.69 2.68
CA ALA A 190 -7.13 -2.13 1.72
C ALA A 190 -7.35 -1.57 0.30
N HIS A 191 -6.33 -0.92 -0.23
CA HIS A 191 -6.24 -0.45 -1.60
C HIS A 191 -4.80 -0.52 -2.08
N THR A 192 -4.46 -1.53 -2.89
CA THR A 192 -3.12 -1.67 -3.45
C THR A 192 -2.93 -0.73 -4.64
N ALA A 193 -1.96 0.19 -4.55
CA ALA A 193 -1.60 1.04 -5.68
C ALA A 193 -1.03 0.22 -6.86
N GLN A 194 -1.34 0.61 -8.09
CA GLN A 194 -0.64 0.18 -9.30
C GLN A 194 0.51 1.14 -9.62
N SER A 195 1.57 0.70 -10.29
CA SER A 195 2.56 1.65 -10.83
C SER A 195 1.92 2.49 -11.94
N ALA A 196 2.23 3.78 -11.98
CA ALA A 196 1.59 4.77 -12.87
C ALA A 196 2.64 5.64 -13.53
N GLY A 197 2.55 5.80 -14.85
CA GLY A 197 3.51 6.52 -15.68
C GLY A 197 3.35 8.03 -15.60
N PHE A 198 3.89 8.75 -16.58
CA PHE A 198 3.93 10.22 -16.59
C PHE A 198 2.55 10.84 -16.32
N GLU A 199 2.50 11.88 -15.49
CA GLU A 199 1.27 12.55 -15.02
C GLU A 199 0.18 11.65 -14.39
N GLY A 200 0.50 10.39 -14.06
CA GLY A 200 -0.45 9.40 -13.53
C GLY A 200 -1.15 8.57 -14.62
N SER A 201 -0.65 8.61 -15.86
CA SER A 201 -1.11 7.78 -16.97
C SER A 201 -1.01 6.27 -16.66
N ARG A 202 -1.95 5.50 -17.20
CA ARG A 202 -1.92 4.03 -17.12
C ARG A 202 -0.91 3.49 -18.11
N ILE A 203 0.12 2.81 -17.61
CA ILE A 203 1.21 2.20 -18.38
C ILE A 203 0.64 1.10 -19.29
N LYS A 204 1.07 1.06 -20.56
CA LYS A 204 0.75 0.01 -21.54
C LYS A 204 1.86 -1.04 -21.57
N CYS A 205 1.51 -2.32 -21.64
CA CYS A 205 2.44 -3.46 -21.56
C CYS A 205 2.25 -4.52 -22.66
N CYS A 206 1.07 -4.61 -23.29
CA CYS A 206 0.89 -5.43 -24.50
C CYS A 206 1.18 -4.60 -25.75
N ASP A 207 1.60 -5.23 -26.84
CA ASP A 207 1.78 -4.62 -28.16
C ASP A 207 2.61 -3.31 -28.11
N VAL A 208 3.76 -3.35 -27.42
CA VAL A 208 4.73 -2.26 -27.29
C VAL A 208 5.94 -2.57 -28.18
N ALA A 209 6.58 -1.55 -28.75
CA ALA A 209 7.80 -1.71 -29.54
C ALA A 209 9.01 -2.01 -28.66
N GLU A 210 9.95 -2.82 -29.16
CA GLU A 210 11.17 -3.18 -28.45
C GLU A 210 11.95 -1.94 -27.96
N GLY A 211 12.34 -1.93 -26.69
CA GLY A 211 13.03 -0.80 -26.07
C GLY A 211 12.12 0.35 -25.60
N PHE A 212 10.82 0.30 -25.89
CA PHE A 212 9.80 1.19 -25.30
C PHE A 212 9.01 0.52 -24.16
N GLU A 213 9.44 -0.65 -23.70
CA GLU A 213 8.83 -1.35 -22.56
C GLU A 213 9.04 -0.58 -21.25
N HIS A 214 7.97 -0.34 -20.51
CA HIS A 214 8.06 0.31 -19.21
C HIS A 214 8.59 -0.68 -18.14
N PRO A 215 9.60 -0.35 -17.31
CA PRO A 215 10.21 -1.29 -16.35
C PRO A 215 9.28 -1.91 -15.29
N GLU A 216 8.10 -1.32 -15.12
CA GLU A 216 7.03 -1.78 -14.22
C GLU A 216 5.94 -2.61 -14.90
N CYS A 217 6.08 -2.91 -16.20
CA CYS A 217 5.23 -3.86 -16.90
C CYS A 217 5.49 -5.30 -16.46
N MET A 218 4.44 -6.12 -16.56
CA MET A 218 4.50 -7.56 -16.30
C MET A 218 3.37 -8.25 -17.08
N PRO A 219 3.36 -8.20 -18.43
CA PRO A 219 2.27 -8.73 -19.24
C PRO A 219 1.99 -10.21 -18.94
N ILE A 220 0.72 -10.62 -19.03
CA ILE A 220 0.33 -12.02 -18.81
C ILE A 220 0.28 -12.73 -20.16
N ASP A 221 1.22 -13.64 -20.40
CA ASP A 221 1.30 -14.42 -21.64
C ASP A 221 0.09 -15.33 -21.84
N ILE A 222 -0.40 -15.38 -23.07
CA ILE A 222 -1.51 -16.24 -23.49
C ILE A 222 -1.01 -17.26 -24.51
N ALA A 223 -1.20 -18.54 -24.19
CA ALA A 223 -0.84 -19.65 -25.06
C ALA A 223 -1.67 -19.66 -26.37
N ALA A 224 -1.10 -20.16 -27.46
CA ALA A 224 -1.77 -20.24 -28.77
C ALA A 224 -3.10 -21.02 -28.70
N GLN A 225 -3.11 -22.05 -27.86
CA GLN A 225 -4.21 -22.96 -27.59
C GLN A 225 -5.15 -22.50 -26.46
N ASP A 226 -5.09 -21.23 -26.04
CA ASP A 226 -6.04 -20.72 -25.03
C ASP A 226 -7.49 -20.87 -25.52
N PRO A 227 -8.39 -21.49 -24.71
CA PRO A 227 -9.72 -21.87 -25.16
C PRO A 227 -10.62 -20.68 -25.50
N TYR A 228 -10.25 -19.46 -25.12
CA TYR A 228 -10.99 -18.22 -25.40
C TYR A 228 -10.15 -17.25 -26.24
N TYR A 229 -9.04 -16.73 -25.72
CA TYR A 229 -8.27 -15.65 -26.34
C TYR A 229 -7.51 -16.09 -27.60
N GLY A 230 -7.11 -17.37 -27.68
CA GLY A 230 -6.43 -17.93 -28.85
C GLY A 230 -7.26 -17.80 -30.13
N ARG A 231 -8.60 -17.89 -30.01
CA ARG A 231 -9.55 -17.72 -31.13
C ARG A 231 -9.55 -16.30 -31.73
N PHE A 232 -9.14 -15.30 -30.94
CA PHE A 232 -9.08 -13.89 -31.34
C PHE A 232 -7.66 -13.44 -31.70
N GLY A 233 -6.71 -14.38 -31.72
CA GLY A 233 -5.29 -14.14 -31.96
C GLY A 233 -4.56 -13.41 -30.82
N GLN A 234 -5.22 -13.14 -29.69
CA GLN A 234 -4.66 -12.33 -28.61
C GLN A 234 -3.65 -13.13 -27.79
N ARG A 235 -2.42 -12.58 -27.65
CA ARG A 235 -1.28 -13.26 -27.00
C ARG A 235 -0.85 -12.69 -25.64
N CYS A 236 -1.45 -11.57 -25.23
CA CYS A 236 -1.08 -10.83 -24.03
C CYS A 236 -2.34 -10.28 -23.32
N LEU A 237 -2.35 -10.32 -21.99
CA LEU A 237 -3.23 -9.48 -21.16
C LEU A 237 -2.40 -8.39 -20.47
N GLU A 238 -2.93 -7.17 -20.49
CA GLU A 238 -2.33 -6.00 -19.85
C GLU A 238 -2.26 -6.18 -18.33
N TYR A 239 -1.05 -6.15 -17.77
CA TYR A 239 -0.83 -6.13 -16.33
C TYR A 239 0.44 -5.32 -16.00
N VAL A 240 0.29 -4.43 -15.01
CA VAL A 240 1.33 -3.56 -14.48
C VAL A 240 1.54 -3.93 -13.02
N ARG A 241 2.78 -3.92 -12.54
CA ARG A 241 3.11 -4.28 -11.16
C ARG A 241 2.44 -3.34 -10.15
N SER A 242 2.14 -3.87 -8.96
CA SER A 242 1.72 -3.06 -7.81
C SER A 242 2.85 -2.11 -7.37
N SER A 243 2.49 -0.85 -7.12
CA SER A 243 3.42 0.22 -6.78
C SER A 243 4.20 -0.08 -5.52
N ALA A 244 5.49 0.25 -5.55
CA ALA A 244 6.39 0.03 -4.42
C ALA A 244 6.11 1.01 -3.27
N ALA A 245 6.26 0.54 -2.03
CA ALA A 245 6.29 1.37 -0.83
C ALA A 245 7.67 1.33 -0.18
N PRO A 246 8.20 2.47 0.31
CA PRO A 246 9.41 2.46 1.12
C PRO A 246 9.08 1.90 2.51
N ARG A 247 10.11 1.39 3.20
CA ARG A 247 10.01 1.02 4.62
C ARG A 247 9.86 2.29 5.47
N GLU A 248 9.41 2.16 6.71
CA GLU A 248 9.19 3.29 7.64
C GLU A 248 10.50 4.02 8.00
N THR A 249 11.64 3.35 7.86
CA THR A 249 13.01 3.92 7.94
C THR A 249 13.57 4.35 6.58
N CYS A 250 12.84 4.09 5.49
CA CYS A 250 13.31 4.12 4.11
C CYS A 250 14.58 3.29 3.85
N GLY A 251 14.83 2.27 4.68
CA GLY A 251 15.94 1.33 4.53
C GLY A 251 15.79 0.38 3.33
N LEU A 252 16.89 -0.31 3.01
CA LEU A 252 17.04 -1.19 1.86
C LEU A 252 16.32 -2.55 2.01
N GLY A 253 16.49 -3.43 1.02
CA GLY A 253 15.98 -4.80 1.00
C GLY A 253 14.84 -5.03 -0.01
N PRO A 254 13.98 -6.05 0.22
CA PRO A 254 12.94 -6.44 -0.73
C PRO A 254 11.87 -5.37 -0.96
N ARG A 255 11.23 -5.42 -2.13
CA ARG A 255 10.09 -4.57 -2.53
C ARG A 255 8.85 -4.86 -1.69
N GLU A 256 8.26 -3.80 -1.15
CA GLU A 256 6.98 -3.82 -0.45
C GLU A 256 5.88 -3.14 -1.28
N GLN A 257 4.61 -3.48 -1.07
CA GLN A 257 3.47 -2.88 -1.78
C GLN A 257 2.73 -1.87 -0.90
N ASN A 258 2.28 -0.78 -1.51
CA ASN A 258 1.62 0.35 -0.86
C ASN A 258 0.11 0.14 -0.65
N ASN A 259 -0.39 0.40 0.56
CA ASN A 259 -1.80 0.54 0.90
C ASN A 259 -2.21 2.03 0.90
N GLN A 260 -3.05 2.43 -0.05
CA GLN A 260 -3.42 3.84 -0.26
C GLN A 260 -4.48 4.38 0.72
N VAL A 261 -5.12 3.50 1.50
CA VAL A 261 -6.21 3.80 2.44
C VAL A 261 -5.79 3.50 3.89
N THR A 262 -6.58 3.93 4.87
CA THR A 262 -6.31 3.60 6.28
C THR A 262 -6.42 2.08 6.48
N SER A 263 -5.76 1.51 7.49
CA SER A 263 -5.94 0.09 7.86
C SER A 263 -6.98 -0.10 8.96
N PHE A 264 -7.90 0.87 9.11
CA PHE A 264 -8.97 0.86 10.09
C PHE A 264 -10.30 0.78 9.36
N LEU A 265 -11.27 0.12 9.98
CA LEU A 265 -12.66 0.25 9.58
C LEU A 265 -13.18 1.59 10.13
N ASP A 266 -13.02 2.67 9.38
CA ASP A 266 -13.34 4.05 9.81
C ASP A 266 -14.07 4.90 8.75
N GLY A 267 -14.51 4.27 7.65
CA GLY A 267 -15.28 4.91 6.60
C GLY A 267 -14.43 5.71 5.62
N SER A 268 -13.10 5.50 5.55
CA SER A 268 -12.23 6.12 4.53
C SER A 268 -12.72 5.88 3.08
N THR A 269 -13.48 4.80 2.84
CA THR A 269 -14.16 4.52 1.57
C THR A 269 -15.28 5.53 1.24
N ILE A 270 -15.89 6.14 2.27
CA ILE A 270 -16.89 7.21 2.18
C ILE A 270 -16.21 8.59 2.23
N TYR A 271 -15.30 8.78 3.18
CA TYR A 271 -14.77 10.09 3.60
C TYR A 271 -13.42 10.47 2.97
N GLY A 272 -12.77 9.56 2.26
CA GLY A 272 -11.40 9.72 1.78
C GLY A 272 -10.37 9.32 2.84
N SER A 273 -9.12 9.17 2.39
CA SER A 273 -7.95 8.79 3.21
C SER A 273 -7.03 9.98 3.48
N SER A 274 -7.53 11.19 3.23
CA SER A 274 -6.81 12.46 3.35
C SER A 274 -7.79 13.61 3.56
N GLU A 275 -7.31 14.70 4.17
CA GLU A 275 -8.13 15.89 4.44
C GLU A 275 -8.60 16.59 3.13
N ALA A 276 -7.82 16.49 2.06
CA ALA A 276 -8.18 17.05 0.75
C ALA A 276 -9.36 16.30 0.12
N GLU A 277 -9.35 14.96 0.14
CA GLU A 277 -10.47 14.13 -0.33
C GLU A 277 -11.73 14.37 0.52
N ALA A 278 -11.58 14.42 1.85
CA ALA A 278 -12.69 14.68 2.76
C ALA A 278 -13.34 16.06 2.53
N LYS A 279 -12.53 17.10 2.25
CA LYS A 279 -13.04 18.43 1.91
C LYS A 279 -13.70 18.47 0.54
N PHE A 280 -13.14 17.78 -0.46
CA PHE A 280 -13.74 17.68 -1.80
C PHE A 280 -15.14 17.02 -1.78
N LEU A 281 -15.37 16.07 -0.86
CA LEU A 281 -16.63 15.32 -0.75
C LEU A 281 -17.68 15.99 0.15
N ARG A 282 -17.38 17.11 0.82
CA ARG A 282 -18.29 17.80 1.76
C ARG A 282 -19.10 18.91 1.11
N ALA A 283 -20.38 19.01 1.52
CA ALA A 283 -21.25 20.12 1.14
C ALA A 283 -20.95 21.41 1.91
N PHE A 284 -20.31 21.29 3.10
CA PHE A 284 -20.14 22.36 4.08
C PHE A 284 -21.47 23.02 4.52
N GLU A 285 -22.56 22.26 4.45
CA GLU A 285 -23.90 22.63 4.90
C GLU A 285 -24.46 21.58 5.86
N ALA A 286 -24.66 21.97 7.13
CA ALA A 286 -25.22 21.14 8.19
C ALA A 286 -24.50 19.77 8.39
N GLY A 287 -23.19 19.73 8.16
CA GLY A 287 -22.33 18.55 8.34
C GLY A 287 -22.47 17.48 7.25
N GLN A 288 -23.11 17.81 6.11
CA GLN A 288 -23.42 16.84 5.06
C GLN A 288 -22.28 16.62 4.05
N LEU A 289 -22.28 15.43 3.44
CA LEU A 289 -21.54 15.13 2.22
C LEU A 289 -22.32 15.61 0.99
N LEU A 290 -21.58 15.96 -0.06
CA LEU A 290 -22.14 16.23 -1.38
C LEU A 290 -22.93 15.01 -1.87
N SER A 291 -24.09 15.26 -2.46
CA SER A 291 -24.92 14.23 -3.08
C SER A 291 -25.66 14.83 -4.28
N GLN A 292 -26.06 13.98 -5.21
CA GLN A 292 -26.99 14.34 -6.28
C GLN A 292 -28.35 13.69 -6.04
N ARG A 293 -29.41 14.21 -6.67
CA ARG A 293 -30.75 13.59 -6.65
C ARG A 293 -31.17 13.16 -8.04
N THR A 294 -31.71 11.95 -8.13
CA THR A 294 -32.38 11.47 -9.35
C THR A 294 -33.70 12.23 -9.59
N PRO A 295 -34.30 12.16 -10.79
CA PRO A 295 -35.65 12.68 -11.03
C PRO A 295 -36.74 12.06 -10.12
N ALA A 296 -36.48 10.89 -9.52
CA ALA A 296 -37.34 10.24 -8.54
C ALA A 296 -37.07 10.68 -7.08
N GLY A 297 -36.18 11.65 -6.86
CA GLY A 297 -35.80 12.17 -5.54
C GLY A 297 -34.77 11.35 -4.77
N GLU A 298 -34.37 10.19 -5.30
CA GLU A 298 -33.35 9.33 -4.67
C GLU A 298 -32.01 10.03 -4.59
N GLU A 299 -31.37 9.95 -3.42
CA GLU A 299 -30.09 10.57 -3.12
C GLU A 299 -28.95 9.60 -3.45
N LEU A 300 -27.95 10.08 -4.20
CA LEU A 300 -26.84 9.29 -4.76
C LEU A 300 -25.48 10.00 -4.53
N PRO A 301 -24.35 9.28 -4.61
CA PRO A 301 -23.01 9.87 -4.55
C PRO A 301 -22.83 10.96 -5.61
N PRO A 302 -21.96 11.96 -5.39
CA PRO A 302 -21.80 13.09 -6.31
C PRO A 302 -21.30 12.63 -7.69
N ALA A 303 -21.71 13.35 -8.73
CA ALA A 303 -21.36 13.05 -10.11
C ALA A 303 -19.90 13.41 -10.42
N ASP A 304 -19.18 12.49 -11.07
CA ASP A 304 -17.86 12.73 -11.65
C ASP A 304 -17.96 12.72 -13.19
N LEU A 305 -17.87 13.91 -13.77
CA LEU A 305 -17.87 14.14 -15.23
C LEU A 305 -16.48 13.94 -15.86
N ALA A 306 -15.42 14.07 -15.06
CA ALA A 306 -14.04 14.05 -15.53
C ALA A 306 -13.46 12.63 -15.59
N THR A 307 -13.92 11.73 -14.71
CA THR A 307 -13.46 10.35 -14.70
C THR A 307 -13.94 9.56 -15.92
N LEU A 308 -13.03 8.73 -16.43
CA LEU A 308 -13.24 7.78 -17.52
C LEU A 308 -13.18 6.33 -17.00
N ASP A 309 -13.28 6.14 -15.68
CA ASP A 309 -13.13 4.86 -14.99
C ASP A 309 -14.43 4.02 -14.93
N CYS A 310 -15.51 4.51 -15.54
CA CYS A 310 -16.74 3.73 -15.74
C CYS A 310 -17.11 3.67 -17.24
N ARG A 311 -17.67 2.54 -17.67
CA ARG A 311 -18.20 2.30 -19.01
C ARG A 311 -19.42 3.20 -19.22
N ARG A 312 -19.30 4.24 -20.05
CA ARG A 312 -20.40 5.19 -20.35
C ARG A 312 -20.43 5.61 -21.81
N SER A 313 -21.64 5.70 -22.37
CA SER A 313 -21.95 6.34 -23.64
C SER A 313 -22.02 7.87 -23.47
N ALA A 314 -22.15 8.61 -24.58
CA ALA A 314 -22.29 10.08 -24.52
C ALA A 314 -23.65 10.55 -23.95
N GLN A 315 -24.64 9.66 -23.90
CA GLN A 315 -26.00 9.90 -23.40
C GLN A 315 -26.21 9.35 -21.97
N ASP A 316 -25.27 8.56 -21.46
CA ASP A 316 -25.38 7.91 -20.16
C ASP A 316 -25.04 8.89 -19.03
N PRO A 317 -25.62 8.72 -17.82
CA PRO A 317 -25.21 9.46 -16.64
C PRO A 317 -23.69 9.37 -16.35
N PRO A 318 -23.12 10.39 -15.70
CA PRO A 318 -21.73 10.36 -15.27
C PRO A 318 -21.46 9.25 -14.24
N CYS A 319 -20.17 8.99 -14.00
CA CYS A 319 -19.74 8.09 -12.95
C CYS A 319 -19.96 8.72 -11.56
N PHE A 320 -19.77 7.96 -10.49
CA PHE A 320 -19.80 8.46 -9.11
C PHE A 320 -18.41 8.83 -8.59
N SER A 321 -18.36 9.81 -7.69
CA SER A 321 -17.21 10.11 -6.83
C SER A 321 -17.49 9.70 -5.37
N SER A 322 -16.45 9.29 -4.64
CA SER A 322 -16.52 8.89 -3.22
C SER A 322 -15.11 8.89 -2.61
N GLY A 323 -14.98 8.50 -1.33
CA GLY A 323 -13.69 8.43 -0.62
C GLY A 323 -12.70 7.43 -1.22
N ASP A 324 -13.22 6.38 -1.85
CA ASP A 324 -12.46 5.43 -2.65
C ASP A 324 -12.87 5.48 -4.15
N PRO A 325 -11.91 5.57 -5.10
CA PRO A 325 -12.22 5.71 -6.52
C PRO A 325 -12.75 4.43 -7.17
N ARG A 326 -12.67 3.27 -6.49
CA ARG A 326 -13.22 2.00 -6.98
C ARG A 326 -14.75 1.93 -6.81
N VAL A 327 -15.40 2.96 -6.26
CA VAL A 327 -16.88 3.07 -6.13
C VAL A 327 -17.66 2.65 -7.39
N ASN A 328 -17.10 2.86 -8.58
CA ASN A 328 -17.73 2.54 -9.86
C ASN A 328 -17.55 1.08 -10.33
N ALA A 329 -16.76 0.25 -9.63
CA ALA A 329 -16.27 -1.03 -10.15
C ALA A 329 -17.36 -2.10 -10.37
N ASP A 330 -18.33 -2.21 -9.46
CA ASP A 330 -19.52 -3.05 -9.65
C ASP A 330 -20.74 -2.41 -8.98
N LEU A 331 -21.94 -2.83 -9.41
CA LEU A 331 -23.20 -2.27 -8.91
C LEU A 331 -23.46 -2.52 -7.42
N GLY A 332 -22.93 -3.60 -6.85
CA GLY A 332 -23.06 -3.88 -5.41
C GLY A 332 -22.25 -2.89 -4.60
N LEU A 333 -21.00 -2.64 -5.01
CA LEU A 333 -20.16 -1.63 -4.38
C LEU A 333 -20.76 -0.22 -4.54
N ALA A 334 -21.16 0.17 -5.74
CA ALA A 334 -21.79 1.47 -5.99
C ALA A 334 -23.10 1.66 -5.18
N LEU A 335 -23.87 0.58 -4.97
CA LEU A 335 -25.02 0.55 -4.07
C LEU A 335 -24.58 0.81 -2.61
N MET A 336 -23.53 0.16 -2.11
CA MET A 336 -23.06 0.37 -0.73
C MET A 336 -22.60 1.82 -0.49
N HIS A 337 -21.81 2.41 -1.40
CA HIS A 337 -21.44 3.83 -1.30
C HIS A 337 -22.69 4.74 -1.30
N SER A 338 -23.72 4.40 -2.10
CA SER A 338 -24.99 5.12 -2.12
C SER A 338 -25.76 5.01 -0.78
N VAL A 339 -25.81 3.83 -0.17
CA VAL A 339 -26.48 3.61 1.12
C VAL A 339 -25.78 4.40 2.24
N TRP A 340 -24.46 4.28 2.36
CA TRP A 340 -23.71 4.88 3.47
C TRP A 340 -23.53 6.39 3.36
N LEU A 341 -23.51 6.95 2.14
CA LEU A 341 -23.66 8.40 1.93
C LEU A 341 -24.99 8.93 2.48
N ARG A 342 -26.09 8.24 2.14
CA ARG A 342 -27.44 8.62 2.60
C ARG A 342 -27.55 8.51 4.11
N GLU A 343 -26.90 7.51 4.70
CA GLU A 343 -26.88 7.33 6.15
C GLU A 343 -26.10 8.45 6.85
N HIS A 344 -24.90 8.81 6.38
CA HIS A 344 -24.18 9.98 6.89
C HIS A 344 -25.02 11.25 6.81
N ASN A 345 -25.68 11.51 5.68
CA ASN A 345 -26.53 12.68 5.51
C ASN A 345 -27.81 12.61 6.38
N ARG A 346 -28.36 11.41 6.64
CA ARG A 346 -29.47 11.20 7.59
C ARG A 346 -29.06 11.52 9.02
N VAL A 347 -27.90 11.04 9.45
CA VAL A 347 -27.33 11.29 10.78
C VAL A 347 -27.00 12.78 10.95
N ALA A 348 -26.32 13.41 9.98
CA ALA A 348 -25.97 14.82 10.01
C ALA A 348 -27.21 15.73 10.15
N ARG A 349 -28.24 15.53 9.32
CA ARG A 349 -29.54 16.25 9.43
C ARG A 349 -30.19 16.06 10.81
N SER A 350 -30.15 14.84 11.34
CA SER A 350 -30.72 14.52 12.65
C SER A 350 -29.95 15.19 13.80
N LEU A 351 -28.62 15.18 13.74
CA LEU A 351 -27.74 15.85 14.71
C LEU A 351 -27.93 17.36 14.70
N GLN A 352 -28.02 17.99 13.52
CA GLN A 352 -28.26 19.43 13.40
C GLN A 352 -29.66 19.83 13.92
N GLY A 353 -30.68 19.00 13.67
CA GLY A 353 -32.03 19.22 14.22
C GLY A 353 -32.08 19.10 15.75
N LEU A 354 -31.29 18.20 16.34
CA LEU A 354 -31.14 18.05 17.80
C LEU A 354 -30.20 19.10 18.42
N ASN A 355 -29.28 19.66 17.64
CA ASN A 355 -28.27 20.62 18.08
C ASN A 355 -28.11 21.79 17.09
N PRO A 356 -29.09 22.71 16.98
CA PRO A 356 -29.01 23.82 16.03
C PRO A 356 -27.81 24.75 16.23
N GLN A 357 -27.17 24.68 17.41
CA GLN A 357 -25.98 25.44 17.82
C GLN A 357 -24.64 24.77 17.45
N TRP A 358 -24.63 23.62 16.75
CA TRP A 358 -23.40 23.02 16.22
C TRP A 358 -23.05 23.62 14.85
N ASP A 359 -21.75 23.77 14.59
CA ASP A 359 -21.22 24.14 13.29
C ASP A 359 -21.10 22.93 12.35
N ASP A 360 -20.84 23.20 11.07
CA ASP A 360 -20.70 22.17 10.04
C ASP A 360 -19.63 21.13 10.39
N GLU A 361 -18.48 21.56 10.91
CA GLU A 361 -17.37 20.67 11.27
C GLU A 361 -17.77 19.70 12.38
N ARG A 362 -18.39 20.20 13.45
CA ARG A 362 -18.81 19.36 14.58
C ARG A 362 -19.91 18.37 14.16
N THR A 363 -20.90 18.83 13.39
CA THR A 363 -21.97 17.95 12.90
C THR A 363 -21.41 16.89 11.94
N PHE A 364 -20.50 17.27 11.04
CA PHE A 364 -19.80 16.34 10.14
C PHE A 364 -19.00 15.28 10.92
N GLN A 365 -18.17 15.69 11.89
CA GLN A 365 -17.28 14.75 12.59
C GLN A 365 -18.05 13.81 13.54
N GLU A 366 -19.12 14.26 14.20
CA GLU A 366 -19.95 13.36 14.99
C GLU A 366 -20.78 12.42 14.10
N ALA A 367 -21.29 12.88 12.94
CA ALA A 367 -21.95 12.01 11.96
C ALA A 367 -20.99 10.94 11.41
N ARG A 368 -19.79 11.34 10.99
CA ARG A 368 -18.70 10.43 10.56
C ARG A 368 -18.32 9.43 11.64
N ARG A 369 -18.27 9.86 12.91
CA ARG A 369 -17.96 9.01 14.06
C ARG A 369 -19.06 8.00 14.37
N ILE A 370 -20.33 8.36 14.19
CA ILE A 370 -21.48 7.46 14.34
C ILE A 370 -21.49 6.44 13.21
N VAL A 371 -21.42 6.87 11.94
CA VAL A 371 -21.40 5.97 10.77
C VAL A 371 -20.22 4.98 10.85
N GLY A 372 -19.02 5.44 11.22
CA GLY A 372 -17.88 4.55 11.45
C GLY A 372 -18.11 3.52 12.58
N ALA A 373 -18.91 3.85 13.60
CA ALA A 373 -19.29 2.91 14.65
C ALA A 373 -20.40 1.94 14.20
N GLU A 374 -21.35 2.38 13.37
CA GLU A 374 -22.38 1.52 12.74
C GLU A 374 -21.72 0.50 11.80
N MET A 375 -20.75 0.93 10.98
CA MET A 375 -19.98 0.04 10.12
C MET A 375 -19.18 -0.99 10.93
N GLN A 376 -18.54 -0.57 12.04
CA GLN A 376 -17.87 -1.47 12.97
C GLN A 376 -18.84 -2.45 13.62
N PHE A 377 -20.01 -2.00 14.06
CA PHE A 377 -21.02 -2.84 14.68
C PHE A 377 -21.49 -3.95 13.73
N ILE A 378 -22.00 -3.60 12.55
CA ILE A 378 -22.50 -4.59 11.57
C ILE A 378 -21.38 -5.56 11.14
N THR A 379 -20.15 -5.07 11.00
CA THR A 379 -19.01 -5.94 10.63
C THR A 379 -18.73 -7.01 11.68
N TYR A 380 -18.62 -6.62 12.97
CA TYR A 380 -18.23 -7.54 14.03
C TYR A 380 -19.42 -8.34 14.61
N ASN A 381 -20.64 -7.80 14.55
CA ASN A 381 -21.87 -8.42 15.07
C ASN A 381 -22.50 -9.43 14.09
N GLU A 382 -22.48 -9.13 12.79
CA GLU A 382 -23.26 -9.87 11.79
C GLU A 382 -22.37 -10.48 10.70
N PHE A 383 -21.51 -9.69 10.07
CA PHE A 383 -20.74 -10.15 8.91
C PHE A 383 -19.63 -11.14 9.27
N LEU A 384 -18.77 -10.84 10.25
CA LEU A 384 -17.69 -11.74 10.64
C LEU A 384 -18.19 -13.08 11.22
N PRO A 385 -19.26 -13.13 12.05
CA PRO A 385 -19.87 -14.40 12.45
C PRO A 385 -20.45 -15.22 11.29
N ALA A 386 -21.06 -14.57 10.29
CA ALA A 386 -21.58 -15.25 9.09
C ALA A 386 -20.46 -15.76 8.16
N LEU A 387 -19.34 -15.03 8.06
CA LEU A 387 -18.21 -15.36 7.19
C LEU A 387 -17.25 -16.40 7.80
N LEU A 388 -16.95 -16.28 9.09
CA LEU A 388 -15.90 -17.06 9.78
C LEU A 388 -16.45 -18.14 10.70
N GLY A 389 -17.74 -18.13 11.00
CA GLY A 389 -18.37 -19.01 11.99
C GLY A 389 -18.06 -18.62 13.45
N PRO A 390 -18.79 -19.21 14.41
CA PRO A 390 -18.71 -18.82 15.82
C PRO A 390 -17.38 -19.19 16.47
N GLU A 391 -16.74 -20.30 16.07
CA GLU A 391 -15.48 -20.78 16.65
C GLU A 391 -14.33 -19.78 16.40
N VAL A 392 -14.17 -19.32 15.16
CA VAL A 392 -13.13 -18.36 14.78
C VAL A 392 -13.37 -17.00 15.44
N VAL A 393 -14.64 -16.56 15.50
CA VAL A 393 -15.04 -15.31 16.17
C VAL A 393 -14.71 -15.31 17.66
N GLU A 394 -14.93 -16.41 18.37
CA GLU A 394 -14.56 -16.52 19.78
C GLU A 394 -13.04 -16.65 19.95
N ARG A 395 -12.37 -17.50 19.15
CA ARG A 395 -10.92 -17.75 19.24
C ARG A 395 -10.09 -16.47 19.10
N PHE A 396 -10.48 -15.58 18.19
CA PHE A 396 -9.80 -14.30 17.98
C PHE A 396 -10.37 -13.13 18.81
N GLY A 397 -11.38 -13.38 19.66
CA GLY A 397 -12.00 -12.35 20.52
C GLY A 397 -12.69 -11.25 19.72
N LEU A 398 -13.38 -11.62 18.63
CA LEU A 398 -14.07 -10.72 17.71
C LEU A 398 -15.53 -10.48 18.10
N ARG A 399 -16.08 -11.24 19.05
CA ARG A 399 -17.44 -11.05 19.55
C ARG A 399 -17.56 -9.75 20.36
N LEU A 400 -18.61 -8.97 20.09
CA LEU A 400 -18.87 -7.72 20.80
C LEU A 400 -19.33 -7.98 22.25
N GLU A 401 -19.07 -7.03 23.15
CA GLU A 401 -19.62 -7.01 24.49
C GLU A 401 -21.13 -6.70 24.44
N ASN A 402 -21.98 -7.58 25.01
CA ASN A 402 -23.44 -7.44 24.98
C ASN A 402 -23.96 -6.14 25.64
N GLN A 403 -23.18 -5.51 26.51
CA GLN A 403 -23.50 -4.27 27.21
C GLN A 403 -22.21 -3.50 27.55
N GLY A 404 -22.27 -2.16 27.56
CA GLY A 404 -21.20 -1.30 28.04
C GLY A 404 -20.31 -0.73 26.92
N TYR A 405 -19.01 -0.59 27.22
CA TYR A 405 -18.01 -0.06 26.30
C TYR A 405 -16.75 -0.92 26.37
N PHE A 406 -16.32 -1.45 25.22
CA PHE A 406 -15.07 -2.19 25.10
C PHE A 406 -13.87 -1.40 25.61
N ARG A 407 -13.13 -1.96 26.58
CA ARG A 407 -11.94 -1.33 27.19
C ARG A 407 -10.62 -1.98 26.77
N GLY A 408 -10.65 -2.99 25.89
CA GLY A 408 -9.49 -3.80 25.52
C GLY A 408 -8.53 -3.21 24.47
N TYR A 409 -8.44 -1.88 24.33
CA TYR A 409 -7.45 -1.25 23.45
C TYR A 409 -6.03 -1.50 23.98
N ASP A 410 -5.19 -2.16 23.18
CA ASP A 410 -3.79 -2.43 23.49
C ASP A 410 -2.89 -1.72 22.48
N ALA A 411 -2.23 -0.64 22.92
CA ALA A 411 -1.31 0.16 22.09
C ALA A 411 -0.07 -0.63 21.58
N ARG A 412 0.13 -1.89 22.02
CA ARG A 412 1.19 -2.78 21.53
C ARG A 412 0.71 -3.73 20.44
N ARG A 413 -0.59 -3.74 20.11
CA ARG A 413 -1.10 -4.39 18.89
C ARG A 413 -0.76 -3.47 17.71
N LEU A 414 -0.26 -4.06 16.62
CA LEU A 414 0.09 -3.37 15.39
C LEU A 414 -1.11 -3.39 14.44
N PRO A 415 -1.89 -2.29 14.29
CA PRO A 415 -2.90 -2.20 13.24
C PRO A 415 -2.24 -2.09 11.87
N GLY A 416 -2.81 -2.78 10.88
CA GLY A 416 -2.32 -2.82 9.52
C GLY A 416 -2.89 -4.03 8.78
N VAL A 417 -3.31 -3.85 7.53
CA VAL A 417 -3.69 -5.01 6.68
C VAL A 417 -2.42 -5.76 6.27
N THR A 418 -2.47 -7.09 6.25
CA THR A 418 -1.37 -7.92 5.77
C THR A 418 -1.41 -8.06 4.25
N ASN A 419 -0.23 -8.15 3.64
CA ASN A 419 -0.05 -8.24 2.18
C ASN A 419 -0.79 -9.44 1.58
N VAL A 420 -0.85 -10.56 2.31
CA VAL A 420 -1.64 -11.74 1.91
C VAL A 420 -3.15 -11.47 1.94
N MET A 421 -3.66 -10.77 2.95
CA MET A 421 -5.08 -10.41 3.01
C MET A 421 -5.44 -9.40 1.91
N ALA A 422 -4.58 -8.40 1.69
CA ALA A 422 -4.70 -7.42 0.61
C ALA A 422 -4.70 -8.08 -0.79
N ALA A 423 -3.90 -9.13 -0.98
CA ALA A 423 -3.76 -9.83 -2.25
C ALA A 423 -4.86 -10.88 -2.51
N ALA A 424 -5.53 -11.42 -1.48
CA ALA A 424 -6.50 -12.50 -1.62
C ALA A 424 -7.96 -12.11 -1.33
N GLY A 425 -8.21 -11.18 -0.39
CA GLY A 425 -9.55 -10.95 0.16
C GLY A 425 -10.59 -10.47 -0.84
N THR A 426 -10.26 -9.48 -1.69
CA THR A 426 -11.18 -9.04 -2.77
C THR A 426 -11.52 -10.18 -3.73
N TRP A 427 -10.56 -11.04 -4.07
CA TRP A 427 -10.77 -12.13 -5.02
C TRP A 427 -11.61 -13.27 -4.43
N ALA A 428 -11.43 -13.59 -3.15
CA ALA A 428 -12.33 -14.50 -2.43
C ALA A 428 -13.78 -13.98 -2.44
N LEU A 429 -13.99 -12.69 -2.13
CA LEU A 429 -15.30 -12.03 -2.25
C LEU A 429 -15.81 -11.93 -3.71
N THR A 430 -14.92 -12.05 -4.70
CA THR A 430 -15.27 -12.00 -6.12
C THR A 430 -15.71 -13.38 -6.64
N SER A 431 -15.19 -14.50 -6.12
CA SER A 431 -15.77 -15.84 -6.39
C SER A 431 -17.23 -15.91 -5.92
N ALA A 432 -17.53 -15.33 -4.75
CA ALA A 432 -18.87 -15.23 -4.19
C ALA A 432 -19.83 -14.28 -4.97
N SER A 433 -19.37 -13.59 -6.02
CA SER A 433 -20.19 -12.63 -6.80
C SER A 433 -20.92 -13.31 -7.96
N PRO A 434 -22.26 -13.25 -8.04
CA PRO A 434 -23.03 -13.79 -9.17
C PRO A 434 -22.67 -13.17 -10.53
N ALA A 435 -22.86 -13.94 -11.61
CA ALA A 435 -22.55 -13.54 -12.99
C ALA A 435 -23.47 -12.43 -13.55
N GLN A 436 -24.64 -12.22 -12.94
CA GLN A 436 -25.64 -11.21 -13.30
C GLN A 436 -26.23 -10.62 -12.03
N VAL A 437 -26.66 -9.35 -12.07
CA VAL A 437 -27.40 -8.73 -10.95
C VAL A 437 -28.89 -8.85 -11.21
N GLU A 438 -29.63 -9.46 -10.28
CA GLU A 438 -31.08 -9.56 -10.41
C GLU A 438 -31.79 -8.26 -9.99
N LEU A 439 -32.93 -7.99 -10.60
CA LEU A 439 -33.78 -6.85 -10.28
C LEU A 439 -35.08 -7.35 -9.66
N PHE A 440 -35.50 -6.73 -8.57
CA PHE A 440 -36.73 -7.08 -7.85
C PHE A 440 -37.65 -5.87 -7.68
N ASP A 441 -38.96 -6.12 -7.62
CA ASP A 441 -39.94 -5.13 -7.19
C ASP A 441 -39.78 -4.89 -5.68
N PRO A 442 -39.47 -3.65 -5.22
CA PRO A 442 -39.17 -3.36 -3.82
C PRO A 442 -40.41 -3.36 -2.91
N ALA A 443 -41.62 -3.45 -3.46
CA ALA A 443 -42.88 -3.52 -2.71
C ALA A 443 -43.51 -4.92 -2.74
N ARG A 444 -43.25 -5.70 -3.79
CA ARG A 444 -43.80 -7.05 -4.00
C ARG A 444 -42.81 -8.19 -3.80
N PHE A 445 -41.50 -7.88 -3.69
CA PHE A 445 -40.40 -8.85 -3.66
C PHE A 445 -40.43 -9.86 -4.83
N GLN A 446 -40.96 -9.43 -5.97
CA GLN A 446 -41.07 -10.23 -7.19
C GLN A 446 -39.89 -9.93 -8.13
N ARG A 447 -39.23 -10.98 -8.65
CA ARG A 447 -38.16 -10.88 -9.64
C ARG A 447 -38.68 -10.23 -10.93
N LEU A 448 -38.09 -9.11 -11.34
CA LEU A 448 -38.41 -8.35 -12.55
C LEU A 448 -37.53 -8.76 -13.75
N GLY A 449 -36.35 -9.32 -13.49
CA GLY A 449 -35.37 -9.72 -14.51
C GLY A 449 -33.95 -9.72 -13.95
N SER A 450 -32.96 -9.65 -14.84
CA SER A 450 -31.55 -9.50 -14.48
C SER A 450 -30.81 -8.56 -15.44
N LEU A 451 -29.71 -8.00 -14.98
CA LEU A 451 -28.78 -7.17 -15.74
C LEU A 451 -27.49 -7.97 -15.99
N PRO A 452 -27.12 -8.24 -17.26
CA PRO A 452 -25.80 -8.76 -17.61
C PRO A 452 -24.74 -7.64 -17.57
N GLU A 453 -23.46 -8.03 -17.50
CA GLU A 453 -22.30 -7.12 -17.63
C GLU A 453 -22.35 -5.84 -16.75
N THR A 454 -22.46 -6.02 -15.43
CA THR A 454 -22.60 -4.89 -14.48
C THR A 454 -21.28 -4.31 -13.99
N ALA A 455 -20.14 -4.89 -14.37
CA ALA A 455 -18.82 -4.35 -14.05
C ALA A 455 -18.60 -2.99 -14.74
N PHE A 456 -18.13 -2.02 -13.96
CA PHE A 456 -17.87 -0.65 -14.39
C PHE A 456 -19.09 0.10 -14.97
N ARG A 457 -20.33 -0.35 -14.74
CA ARG A 457 -21.58 0.31 -15.17
C ARG A 457 -22.42 0.82 -13.98
N PRO A 458 -21.99 1.86 -13.25
CA PRO A 458 -22.71 2.40 -12.09
C PRO A 458 -24.07 3.05 -12.42
N GLN A 459 -24.32 3.38 -13.69
CA GLN A 459 -25.41 4.26 -14.12
C GLN A 459 -26.80 3.68 -13.89
N GLU A 460 -26.94 2.36 -13.83
CA GLU A 460 -28.23 1.70 -13.56
C GLU A 460 -28.84 2.17 -12.21
N LEU A 461 -28.02 2.58 -11.24
CA LEU A 461 -28.50 3.14 -9.97
C LEU A 461 -29.25 4.48 -10.12
N TYR A 462 -29.01 5.25 -11.19
CA TYR A 462 -29.76 6.49 -11.45
C TYR A 462 -31.26 6.26 -11.71
N SER A 463 -31.64 5.06 -12.16
CA SER A 463 -33.03 4.72 -12.48
C SER A 463 -33.58 3.50 -11.72
N ARG A 464 -32.71 2.64 -11.20
CA ARG A 464 -33.07 1.34 -10.59
C ARG A 464 -32.57 1.13 -9.15
N LEU A 465 -32.13 2.17 -8.44
CA LEU A 465 -31.55 2.06 -7.09
C LEU A 465 -32.34 1.12 -6.15
N LYS A 466 -33.66 1.29 -6.06
CA LYS A 466 -34.53 0.46 -5.20
C LYS A 466 -34.65 -0.99 -5.68
N GLN A 467 -34.69 -1.21 -6.99
CA GLN A 467 -34.80 -2.53 -7.61
C GLN A 467 -33.48 -3.32 -7.50
N ILE A 468 -32.34 -2.62 -7.57
CA ILE A 468 -31.00 -3.19 -7.34
C ILE A 468 -30.79 -3.44 -5.84
N ALA A 469 -31.25 -2.57 -4.95
CA ALA A 469 -31.20 -2.80 -3.50
C ALA A 469 -32.06 -4.02 -3.08
N ALA A 470 -33.29 -4.13 -3.60
CA ALA A 470 -34.13 -5.31 -3.41
C ALA A 470 -33.48 -6.56 -4.04
N GLY A 471 -32.87 -6.43 -5.22
CA GLY A 471 -32.09 -7.49 -5.86
C GLY A 471 -30.95 -7.99 -4.99
N ALA A 472 -30.10 -7.10 -4.47
CA ALA A 472 -28.99 -7.47 -3.60
C ALA A 472 -29.44 -8.20 -2.32
N LEU A 473 -30.62 -7.88 -1.79
CA LEU A 473 -31.19 -8.55 -0.61
C LEU A 473 -31.80 -9.93 -0.94
N MET A 474 -32.48 -10.07 -2.08
CA MET A 474 -33.23 -11.27 -2.46
C MET A 474 -32.40 -12.28 -3.27
N GLN A 475 -31.40 -11.83 -4.02
CA GLN A 475 -30.53 -12.68 -4.83
C GLN A 475 -29.49 -13.37 -3.94
N HIS A 476 -29.34 -14.68 -4.09
CA HIS A 476 -28.28 -15.44 -3.43
C HIS A 476 -26.88 -15.01 -3.91
N ALA A 477 -25.92 -14.96 -2.99
CA ALA A 477 -24.50 -14.96 -3.31
C ALA A 477 -24.09 -16.30 -3.94
N GLN A 478 -22.90 -16.36 -4.55
CA GLN A 478 -22.26 -17.62 -4.91
C GLN A 478 -21.49 -18.19 -3.71
N LYS A 479 -21.21 -19.49 -3.72
CA LYS A 479 -20.29 -20.12 -2.75
C LYS A 479 -18.87 -19.61 -2.97
N MET A 480 -18.14 -19.37 -1.88
CA MET A 480 -16.76 -18.89 -1.92
C MET A 480 -15.81 -20.08 -2.15
N ASP A 481 -15.61 -20.46 -3.40
CA ASP A 481 -14.77 -21.59 -3.80
C ASP A 481 -13.86 -21.24 -5.01
N ASN A 482 -13.44 -22.23 -5.80
CA ASN A 482 -12.57 -22.02 -6.96
C ASN A 482 -13.33 -21.74 -8.27
N PHE A 483 -14.66 -21.61 -8.24
CA PHE A 483 -15.43 -21.22 -9.41
C PHE A 483 -15.57 -19.70 -9.47
N PHE A 484 -15.43 -19.15 -10.67
CA PHE A 484 -15.50 -17.72 -10.94
C PHE A 484 -16.32 -17.51 -12.20
N SER A 485 -17.27 -16.58 -12.15
CA SER A 485 -18.13 -16.32 -13.31
C SER A 485 -17.30 -15.99 -14.56
N ARG A 486 -17.76 -16.46 -15.72
CA ARG A 486 -17.11 -16.21 -17.03
C ARG A 486 -16.85 -14.71 -17.28
N HIS A 487 -17.70 -13.84 -16.74
CA HIS A 487 -17.50 -12.40 -16.80
C HIS A 487 -16.15 -11.98 -16.21
N VAL A 488 -15.75 -12.56 -15.06
CA VAL A 488 -14.45 -12.30 -14.40
C VAL A 488 -13.30 -13.03 -15.10
N THR A 489 -13.48 -14.29 -15.51
CA THR A 489 -12.37 -15.11 -16.06
C THR A 489 -12.10 -14.91 -17.55
N GLN A 490 -12.97 -14.19 -18.28
CA GLN A 490 -12.85 -14.01 -19.73
C GLN A 490 -13.24 -12.58 -20.16
N ASP A 491 -14.48 -12.18 -19.92
CA ASP A 491 -15.04 -11.00 -20.59
C ASP A 491 -14.54 -9.66 -19.98
N MET A 492 -14.03 -9.67 -18.75
CA MET A 492 -13.44 -8.51 -18.06
C MET A 492 -12.20 -7.94 -18.76
N PHE A 493 -11.45 -8.77 -19.49
CA PHE A 493 -10.29 -8.36 -20.32
C PHE A 493 -10.60 -8.34 -21.83
N ALA A 494 -11.77 -8.81 -22.26
CA ALA A 494 -12.09 -9.01 -23.67
C ALA A 494 -12.45 -7.69 -24.38
N SER A 495 -11.78 -7.40 -25.50
CA SER A 495 -12.02 -6.14 -26.23
C SER A 495 -13.35 -6.15 -26.99
N SER A 496 -14.10 -5.06 -26.86
CA SER A 496 -15.40 -4.84 -27.52
C SER A 496 -15.35 -5.04 -29.04
N ASN A 497 -14.21 -4.76 -29.65
CA ASN A 497 -14.02 -4.88 -31.11
C ASN A 497 -13.68 -6.30 -31.58
N ARG A 498 -13.60 -7.31 -30.68
CA ARG A 498 -13.32 -8.71 -31.06
C ARG A 498 -14.24 -9.77 -30.44
N ALA A 499 -15.19 -9.40 -29.56
CA ALA A 499 -16.10 -10.37 -28.93
C ALA A 499 -17.58 -10.08 -29.23
N ILE A 500 -18.16 -10.90 -30.13
CA ILE A 500 -19.60 -11.18 -30.34
C ILE A 500 -20.51 -9.98 -30.73
N PRO A 501 -21.31 -10.08 -31.81
CA PRO A 501 -22.23 -9.00 -32.20
C PRO A 501 -23.43 -8.88 -31.23
N VAL A 502 -23.33 -7.99 -30.24
CA VAL A 502 -24.50 -7.46 -29.52
C VAL A 502 -25.26 -6.53 -30.47
N ILE A 503 -26.51 -6.89 -30.80
CA ILE A 503 -27.31 -6.19 -31.81
C ILE A 503 -27.84 -4.85 -31.26
N HIS A 504 -27.05 -3.79 -31.40
CA HIS A 504 -27.50 -2.41 -31.23
C HIS A 504 -27.72 -1.75 -32.60
N ASN A 505 -28.96 -1.83 -33.08
CA ASN A 505 -29.42 -1.04 -34.23
C ASN A 505 -29.44 0.45 -33.85
N GLY A 506 -28.58 1.29 -34.45
CA GLY A 506 -28.55 2.72 -34.10
C GLY A 506 -27.51 3.57 -34.85
N THR A 507 -27.79 3.91 -36.11
CA THR A 507 -27.29 5.10 -36.85
C THR A 507 -25.84 5.56 -36.58
N GLY A 508 -24.89 5.19 -37.44
CA GLY A 508 -23.55 5.77 -37.44
C GLY A 508 -23.56 7.26 -37.81
N THR A 509 -22.82 8.10 -37.07
CA THR A 509 -22.69 9.54 -37.36
C THR A 509 -21.71 9.79 -38.49
N THR A 510 -22.12 10.54 -39.52
CA THR A 510 -21.29 10.82 -40.71
C THR A 510 -20.21 11.88 -40.47
N MET A 511 -19.07 11.72 -41.15
CA MET A 511 -17.90 12.63 -41.15
C MET A 511 -18.27 14.11 -41.28
N GLU A 512 -19.20 14.44 -42.17
CA GLU A 512 -19.64 15.81 -42.44
C GLU A 512 -20.18 16.54 -41.19
N HIS A 513 -20.77 15.81 -40.23
CA HIS A 513 -21.27 16.36 -38.97
C HIS A 513 -20.13 16.77 -38.03
N ILE A 514 -19.05 15.97 -38.00
CA ILE A 514 -17.86 16.21 -37.16
C ILE A 514 -17.14 17.47 -37.66
N CYS A 515 -16.91 17.58 -38.97
CA CYS A 515 -16.32 18.77 -39.60
C CYS A 515 -17.11 20.05 -39.29
N LYS A 516 -18.46 19.99 -39.38
CA LYS A 516 -19.34 21.11 -39.03
C LYS A 516 -19.22 21.50 -37.55
N LYS A 517 -19.23 20.55 -36.61
CA LYS A 517 -19.07 20.84 -35.17
C LYS A 517 -17.69 21.42 -34.84
N ARG A 518 -16.60 20.85 -35.39
CA ARG A 518 -15.21 21.31 -35.22
C ARG A 518 -15.04 22.77 -35.64
N LYS A 519 -15.61 23.16 -36.78
CA LYS A 519 -15.59 24.53 -37.30
C LYS A 519 -16.33 25.53 -36.39
N VAL A 520 -17.48 25.14 -35.81
CA VAL A 520 -18.22 25.98 -34.86
C VAL A 520 -17.42 26.22 -33.58
N LEU A 521 -16.83 25.17 -32.99
CA LEU A 521 -16.03 25.28 -31.77
C LEU A 521 -14.76 26.11 -31.97
N ARG A 522 -13.98 25.89 -33.04
CA ARG A 522 -12.87 26.78 -33.44
C ARG A 522 -13.35 28.24 -33.60
N THR A 523 -14.54 28.48 -34.15
CA THR A 523 -15.08 29.86 -34.29
C THR A 523 -15.43 30.51 -32.94
N GLN A 524 -15.91 29.74 -31.96
CA GLN A 524 -16.22 30.24 -30.60
C GLN A 524 -14.95 30.50 -29.79
N VAL A 525 -13.98 29.58 -29.83
CA VAL A 525 -12.70 29.73 -29.11
C VAL A 525 -11.90 30.93 -29.63
N THR A 526 -11.79 31.14 -30.95
CA THR A 526 -11.09 32.32 -31.51
C THR A 526 -11.71 33.64 -31.01
N LYS A 527 -13.03 33.70 -30.88
CA LYS A 527 -13.73 34.89 -30.36
C LYS A 527 -13.42 35.12 -28.88
N LEU A 528 -13.47 34.07 -28.06
CA LEU A 528 -13.21 34.18 -26.63
C LEU A 528 -11.75 34.50 -26.33
N ILE A 529 -10.79 33.90 -27.05
CA ILE A 529 -9.36 34.25 -27.01
C ILE A 529 -9.18 35.75 -27.30
N LYS A 530 -9.82 36.25 -28.36
CA LYS A 530 -9.73 37.66 -28.73
C LYS A 530 -10.31 38.56 -27.62
N GLU A 531 -11.49 38.25 -27.09
CA GLU A 531 -12.09 38.99 -25.97
C GLU A 531 -11.18 39.00 -24.73
N CYS A 532 -10.57 37.87 -24.38
CA CYS A 532 -9.66 37.77 -23.24
C CYS A 532 -8.42 38.64 -23.42
N LEU A 533 -7.84 38.66 -24.62
CA LEU A 533 -6.64 39.45 -24.95
C LEU A 533 -6.95 40.95 -25.04
N GLU A 534 -8.07 41.37 -25.64
CA GLU A 534 -8.47 42.78 -25.73
C GLU A 534 -8.87 43.39 -24.38
N ARG A 535 -9.29 42.57 -23.41
CA ARG A 535 -9.71 43.02 -22.07
C ARG A 535 -8.63 42.85 -21.00
N LEU A 536 -7.56 42.09 -21.25
CA LEU A 536 -6.65 41.52 -20.23
C LEU A 536 -6.20 42.52 -19.16
N ASP A 537 -5.68 43.69 -19.58
CA ASP A 537 -5.14 44.73 -18.69
C ASP A 537 -6.21 45.48 -17.87
N ARG A 538 -7.49 45.12 -18.02
CA ARG A 538 -8.66 45.79 -17.41
C ARG A 538 -9.67 44.82 -16.79
N LEU A 539 -9.35 43.52 -16.72
CA LEU A 539 -10.22 42.52 -16.08
C LEU A 539 -10.18 42.64 -14.56
N THR A 540 -11.34 42.56 -13.89
CA THR A 540 -11.36 42.28 -12.46
C THR A 540 -10.98 40.82 -12.18
N GLN A 541 -10.58 40.51 -10.95
CA GLN A 541 -10.27 39.13 -10.53
C GLN A 541 -11.46 38.18 -10.81
N SER A 542 -12.69 38.66 -10.61
CA SER A 542 -13.93 37.97 -10.95
C SER A 542 -14.14 37.77 -12.46
N ASP A 543 -13.91 38.81 -13.29
CA ASP A 543 -14.05 38.67 -14.75
C ASP A 543 -13.02 37.68 -15.32
N ALA A 544 -11.77 37.75 -14.85
CA ALA A 544 -10.70 36.84 -15.23
C ALA A 544 -11.06 35.38 -14.90
N SER A 545 -11.63 35.14 -13.71
CA SER A 545 -12.09 33.79 -13.31
C SER A 545 -13.23 33.27 -14.18
N VAL A 546 -14.21 34.12 -14.55
CA VAL A 546 -15.34 33.72 -15.42
C VAL A 546 -14.87 33.44 -16.86
N LEU A 547 -13.96 34.25 -17.39
CA LEU A 547 -13.37 34.04 -18.71
C LEU A 547 -12.49 32.78 -18.74
N HIS A 548 -11.71 32.53 -17.69
CA HIS A 548 -10.90 31.32 -17.54
C HIS A 548 -11.77 30.05 -17.56
N ALA A 549 -12.84 30.02 -16.76
CA ALA A 549 -13.78 28.89 -16.72
C ALA A 549 -14.47 28.63 -18.07
N ARG A 550 -14.87 29.69 -18.79
CA ARG A 550 -15.46 29.56 -20.13
C ARG A 550 -14.48 29.04 -21.18
N LEU A 551 -13.23 29.50 -21.15
CA LEU A 551 -12.20 29.08 -22.09
C LEU A 551 -11.76 27.63 -21.85
N MET A 552 -11.65 27.21 -20.57
CA MET A 552 -11.46 25.80 -20.20
C MET A 552 -12.57 24.89 -20.75
N SER A 553 -13.84 25.28 -20.61
CA SER A 553 -14.97 24.48 -21.09
C SER A 553 -14.94 24.29 -22.61
N LEU A 554 -14.71 25.35 -23.38
CA LEU A 554 -14.66 25.28 -24.84
C LEU A 554 -13.41 24.53 -25.35
N HIS A 555 -12.29 24.59 -24.64
CA HIS A 555 -11.10 23.80 -24.94
C HIS A 555 -11.36 22.29 -24.80
N ALA A 556 -12.01 21.88 -23.71
CA ALA A 556 -12.40 20.49 -23.50
C ALA A 556 -13.36 19.97 -24.59
N GLU A 557 -14.36 20.77 -24.97
CA GLU A 557 -15.26 20.41 -26.09
C GLU A 557 -14.55 20.33 -27.44
N LEU A 558 -13.60 21.23 -27.71
CA LEU A 558 -12.83 21.21 -28.97
C LEU A 558 -11.91 19.99 -29.06
N ASN A 559 -11.19 19.66 -27.98
CA ASN A 559 -10.35 18.46 -27.93
C ASN A 559 -11.18 17.19 -28.14
N ALA A 560 -12.34 17.07 -27.49
CA ALA A 560 -13.25 15.92 -27.68
C ALA A 560 -13.83 15.79 -29.11
N VAL A 561 -13.75 16.84 -29.93
CA VAL A 561 -14.13 16.80 -31.36
C VAL A 561 -12.91 16.61 -32.27
N ASN A 562 -11.72 17.05 -31.85
CA ASN A 562 -10.46 16.77 -32.55
C ASN A 562 -10.14 15.27 -32.54
N SER A 563 -10.20 14.59 -31.39
CA SER A 563 -9.92 13.15 -31.32
C SER A 563 -10.90 12.28 -32.12
N ARG A 564 -12.13 12.75 -32.33
CA ARG A 564 -13.11 12.11 -33.22
C ARG A 564 -12.94 12.44 -34.71
N PHE A 565 -12.05 13.37 -35.04
CA PHE A 565 -11.65 13.70 -36.40
C PHE A 565 -10.33 12.99 -36.76
N GLU A 566 -9.42 12.84 -35.79
CA GLU A 566 -8.21 12.01 -35.86
C GLU A 566 -8.52 10.53 -36.19
N GLU A 567 -9.64 9.98 -35.68
CA GLU A 567 -10.15 8.64 -36.03
C GLU A 567 -10.55 8.46 -37.52
N ILE A 568 -10.57 9.53 -38.32
CA ILE A 568 -11.13 9.54 -39.69
C ILE A 568 -10.27 10.39 -40.67
N LEU A 569 -9.03 10.70 -40.31
CA LEU A 569 -8.06 11.33 -41.21
C LEU A 569 -7.27 10.26 -41.98
N ASP A 570 -7.10 10.45 -43.29
CA ASP A 570 -6.10 9.72 -44.08
C ASP A 570 -4.70 10.27 -43.76
N ASP A 571 -3.69 9.41 -43.77
CA ASP A 571 -2.31 9.72 -43.32
C ASP A 571 -1.72 10.98 -44.00
N ASP A 572 -1.94 11.13 -45.32
CA ASP A 572 -1.47 12.28 -46.13
C ASP A 572 -2.00 13.66 -45.68
N GLN A 573 -3.08 13.70 -44.89
CA GLN A 573 -3.67 14.95 -44.37
C GLN A 573 -3.43 15.15 -42.88
N ALA A 574 -2.90 14.14 -42.19
CA ALA A 574 -2.83 14.13 -40.74
C ALA A 574 -1.81 15.15 -40.18
N GLU A 575 -0.60 15.22 -40.76
CA GLU A 575 0.49 16.09 -40.29
C GLU A 575 0.07 17.57 -40.19
N THR A 576 -0.44 18.14 -41.29
CA THR A 576 -0.90 19.54 -41.34
C THR A 576 -2.09 19.84 -40.41
N GLU A 577 -2.93 18.84 -40.09
CA GLU A 577 -4.03 19.00 -39.13
C GLU A 577 -3.55 18.85 -37.68
N TYR A 578 -2.55 18.01 -37.39
CA TYR A 578 -1.91 17.95 -36.07
C TYR A 578 -1.20 19.26 -35.73
N GLU A 579 -0.45 19.86 -36.66
CA GLU A 579 0.15 21.20 -36.47
C GLU A 579 -0.92 22.25 -36.12
N GLN A 580 -2.03 22.27 -36.87
CA GLN A 580 -3.18 23.16 -36.62
C GLN A 580 -3.98 22.84 -35.35
N ILE A 581 -3.82 21.65 -34.75
CA ILE A 581 -4.39 21.33 -33.44
C ILE A 581 -3.43 21.83 -32.36
N PHE A 582 -2.13 21.62 -32.54
CA PHE A 582 -1.07 22.02 -31.60
C PHE A 582 -0.97 23.54 -31.44
N GLU A 583 -0.82 24.30 -32.53
CA GLU A 583 -0.76 25.78 -32.50
C GLU A 583 -2.02 26.37 -31.85
N TYR A 584 -3.18 25.77 -32.14
CA TYR A 584 -4.46 26.24 -31.62
C TYR A 584 -4.62 25.95 -30.12
N ASN A 585 -4.06 24.84 -29.62
CA ASN A 585 -4.08 24.48 -28.21
C ASN A 585 -3.07 25.28 -27.39
N ASP A 586 -1.84 25.49 -27.88
CA ASP A 586 -0.85 26.36 -27.22
C ASP A 586 -1.39 27.79 -27.00
N ARG A 587 -2.07 28.34 -28.03
CA ARG A 587 -2.72 29.65 -27.95
C ARG A 587 -3.84 29.73 -26.91
N ILE A 588 -4.55 28.63 -26.65
CA ILE A 588 -5.54 28.55 -25.56
C ILE A 588 -4.83 28.54 -24.20
N VAL A 589 -3.85 27.65 -24.02
CA VAL A 589 -3.09 27.49 -22.76
C VAL A 589 -2.37 28.79 -22.37
N THR A 590 -1.77 29.48 -23.34
CA THR A 590 -1.13 30.80 -23.15
C THR A 590 -2.11 31.87 -22.65
N VAL A 591 -3.38 31.85 -23.07
CA VAL A 591 -4.41 32.80 -22.60
C VAL A 591 -4.93 32.42 -21.22
N LEU A 592 -5.12 31.11 -20.95
CA LEU A 592 -5.49 30.60 -19.63
C LEU A 592 -4.45 30.98 -18.57
N ALA A 593 -3.16 30.76 -18.85
CA ALA A 593 -2.06 31.12 -17.95
C ALA A 593 -2.05 32.63 -17.63
N LYS A 594 -2.30 33.50 -18.62
CA LYS A 594 -2.41 34.95 -18.42
C LYS A 594 -3.61 35.34 -17.56
N LEU A 595 -4.78 34.75 -17.80
CA LEU A 595 -5.97 34.95 -16.96
C LEU A 595 -5.72 34.48 -15.51
N GLN A 596 -5.02 33.36 -15.32
CA GLN A 596 -4.65 32.88 -13.99
C GLN A 596 -3.59 33.76 -13.30
N GLN A 597 -2.71 34.42 -14.06
CA GLN A 597 -1.81 35.45 -13.52
C GLN A 597 -2.58 36.69 -13.03
N CYS A 598 -3.60 37.15 -13.79
CA CYS A 598 -4.52 38.21 -13.34
C CYS A 598 -5.28 37.86 -12.05
N ILE A 599 -5.48 36.57 -11.76
CA ILE A 599 -6.14 36.09 -10.54
C ILE A 599 -5.20 36.12 -9.31
N SER A 600 -3.88 36.21 -9.49
CA SER A 600 -2.89 35.76 -8.48
C SER A 600 -2.03 36.85 -7.80
N ASN A 601 -2.12 38.13 -8.18
CA ASN A 601 -1.25 39.18 -7.63
C ASN A 601 -1.76 39.77 -6.29
N PRO A 602 -0.99 39.62 -5.20
CA PRO A 602 -0.57 40.76 -4.38
C PRO A 602 0.92 41.13 -4.57
N THR A 603 1.30 42.36 -4.21
CA THR A 603 2.61 42.96 -4.49
C THR A 603 3.60 42.91 -3.32
N GLY A 604 4.91 42.98 -3.63
CA GLY A 604 5.94 43.46 -2.70
C GLY A 604 7.18 42.56 -2.57
N ASN A 605 8.30 42.94 -3.22
CA ASN A 605 9.61 42.26 -3.12
C ASN A 605 10.66 43.20 -2.47
N PRO A 606 11.85 42.70 -2.05
CA PRO A 606 12.92 43.49 -1.41
C PRO A 606 13.79 44.25 -2.45
N PRO A 607 14.91 44.94 -2.12
CA PRO A 607 16.23 44.33 -1.82
C PRO A 607 16.78 44.78 -0.41
N THR A 608 18.01 45.22 -0.06
CA THR A 608 19.25 45.78 -0.69
C THR A 608 20.43 45.72 0.33
N THR A 609 21.74 45.72 0.02
CA THR A 609 22.57 45.30 -1.15
C THR A 609 24.09 45.33 -0.80
N GLN A 610 24.86 44.37 -1.34
CA GLN A 610 26.22 44.51 -1.96
C GLN A 610 27.46 45.07 -1.20
N HIS A 611 28.61 44.90 -1.89
CA HIS A 611 29.89 45.65 -1.82
C HIS A 611 30.88 45.37 -0.67
N GLU A 612 32.21 45.31 -0.89
CA GLU A 612 32.98 44.94 -2.10
C GLU A 612 34.50 44.72 -1.79
N ASN A 613 35.23 44.16 -2.77
CA ASN A 613 36.65 44.41 -3.10
C ASN A 613 37.82 44.14 -2.12
N ASN A 614 38.57 43.08 -2.46
CA ASN A 614 39.97 43.13 -2.97
C ASN A 614 41.21 43.42 -2.08
N ALA A 615 42.04 42.36 -2.01
CA ALA A 615 43.44 42.29 -2.50
C ALA A 615 44.65 42.42 -1.55
N ALA A 616 45.78 41.86 -2.04
CA ALA A 616 47.14 41.74 -1.46
C ALA A 616 47.26 40.92 -0.14
N GLN A 617 47.87 39.73 -0.11
CA GLN A 617 49.30 39.37 -0.27
C GLN A 617 50.20 39.81 0.93
N ALA A 618 51.10 38.97 1.48
CA ALA A 618 51.38 37.52 1.28
C ALA A 618 52.28 36.96 2.41
N THR A 619 52.38 35.62 2.52
CA THR A 619 53.40 34.83 3.31
C THR A 619 53.44 35.04 4.84
N THR A 620 53.91 34.16 5.75
CA THR A 620 54.22 32.69 5.91
C THR A 620 54.40 32.45 7.44
N THR A 621 54.51 31.27 8.10
CA THR A 621 54.45 29.82 7.79
C THR A 621 54.12 29.00 9.07
N SER A 622 53.93 27.67 8.94
CA SER A 622 53.95 26.63 10.00
C SER A 622 52.69 26.44 10.90
N LYS A 623 52.65 25.35 11.69
CA LYS A 623 51.44 24.68 12.26
C LYS A 623 51.50 24.54 13.79
N ILE A 624 50.36 24.25 14.50
CA ILE A 624 50.16 23.21 15.58
C ILE A 624 48.88 23.42 16.50
N ARG A 625 48.27 22.31 17.01
CA ARG A 625 47.40 22.07 18.25
C ARG A 625 45.83 22.16 18.30
N LEU A 626 45.19 20.99 18.64
CA LEU A 626 44.18 20.61 19.71
C LEU A 626 42.89 21.46 20.01
N LYS A 627 41.78 21.03 20.69
CA LYS A 627 41.24 19.75 21.31
C LYS A 627 39.66 19.79 21.38
N LEU A 628 38.97 18.82 22.02
CA LEU A 628 37.48 18.71 22.22
C LEU A 628 37.09 18.19 23.67
N PRO A 629 35.79 18.16 24.12
CA PRO A 629 35.38 18.13 25.55
C PRO A 629 35.21 16.75 26.27
N ARG A 630 34.70 16.75 27.52
CA ARG A 630 34.76 15.69 28.56
C ARG A 630 33.45 14.89 28.80
N LEU A 631 33.54 13.82 29.63
CA LEU A 631 32.51 12.78 29.90
C LEU A 631 32.30 12.53 31.43
N GLU A 632 31.21 11.88 31.84
CA GLU A 632 30.87 11.51 33.25
C GLU A 632 30.65 10.00 33.46
N LEU A 633 30.59 9.54 34.73
CA LEU A 633 30.59 8.13 35.14
C LEU A 633 29.26 7.65 35.79
N THR A 634 28.89 6.39 35.54
CA THR A 634 27.68 5.73 36.06
C THR A 634 27.92 5.00 37.39
N ARG A 635 26.86 4.50 38.04
CA ARG A 635 26.92 3.75 39.32
C ARG A 635 26.37 2.33 39.22
N PHE A 636 26.98 1.41 39.96
CA PHE A 636 26.66 -0.03 39.98
C PHE A 636 26.23 -0.51 41.37
N SER A 637 25.30 -1.48 41.45
CA SER A 637 24.66 -1.92 42.70
C SER A 637 25.00 -3.34 43.18
N GLY A 638 25.73 -4.14 42.37
CA GLY A 638 26.00 -5.56 42.64
C GLY A 638 25.12 -6.55 41.86
N ARG A 639 24.16 -6.06 41.07
CA ARG A 639 23.35 -6.92 40.19
C ARG A 639 24.16 -7.42 38.99
N ARG A 640 24.31 -8.74 38.85
CA ARG A 640 25.16 -9.33 37.80
C ARG A 640 24.80 -8.95 36.35
N HIS A 641 23.52 -8.70 36.05
CA HIS A 641 23.11 -8.24 34.71
C HIS A 641 23.51 -6.80 34.39
N ASP A 642 23.69 -5.95 35.42
CA ASP A 642 24.15 -4.56 35.25
C ASP A 642 25.69 -4.48 35.17
N TRP A 643 26.41 -5.60 35.28
CA TRP A 643 27.88 -5.62 35.36
C TRP A 643 28.56 -5.26 34.05
N GLN A 644 28.18 -5.92 32.93
CA GLN A 644 28.81 -5.68 31.62
C GLN A 644 28.72 -4.19 31.21
N PRO A 645 27.52 -3.55 31.19
CA PRO A 645 27.39 -2.16 30.73
C PRO A 645 28.02 -1.13 31.68
N PHE A 646 28.12 -1.45 32.98
CA PHE A 646 28.86 -0.62 33.93
C PHE A 646 30.37 -0.74 33.69
N TRP A 647 30.88 -1.97 33.65
CA TRP A 647 32.31 -2.23 33.65
C TRP A 647 32.95 -1.79 32.33
N GLU A 648 32.29 -1.95 31.19
CA GLU A 648 32.80 -1.44 29.90
C GLU A 648 33.03 0.08 29.90
N VAL A 649 32.13 0.85 30.51
CA VAL A 649 32.28 2.32 30.63
C VAL A 649 33.34 2.67 31.67
N PHE A 650 33.35 2.01 32.83
CA PHE A 650 34.32 2.28 33.90
C PHE A 650 35.76 1.92 33.47
N GLU A 651 35.93 0.81 32.75
CA GLU A 651 37.24 0.33 32.32
C GLU A 651 37.88 1.28 31.30
N GLN A 652 37.10 1.83 30.37
CA GLN A 652 37.61 2.73 29.33
C GLN A 652 37.88 4.16 29.85
N VAL A 653 37.12 4.63 30.86
CA VAL A 653 37.24 6.01 31.38
C VAL A 653 38.21 6.12 32.56
N VAL A 654 38.31 5.07 33.41
CA VAL A 654 39.10 5.09 34.65
C VAL A 654 40.22 4.03 34.62
N ASP A 655 39.90 2.76 34.36
CA ASP A 655 40.88 1.67 34.55
C ASP A 655 42.05 1.75 33.56
N LYS A 656 41.75 1.98 32.28
CA LYS A 656 42.71 2.14 31.17
C LYS A 656 43.31 3.55 31.06
N ASN A 657 42.94 4.49 31.93
CA ASN A 657 43.45 5.85 31.88
C ASN A 657 44.85 5.95 32.51
N GLU A 658 45.87 6.26 31.72
CA GLU A 658 47.27 6.35 32.19
C GLU A 658 47.57 7.64 32.98
N GLU A 659 46.73 8.68 32.90
CA GLU A 659 46.91 9.94 33.65
C GLU A 659 46.46 9.84 35.14
N LEU A 660 45.83 8.73 35.57
CA LEU A 660 45.33 8.52 36.94
C LEU A 660 46.19 7.52 37.71
N SER A 661 46.53 7.81 38.97
CA SER A 661 47.21 6.83 39.83
C SER A 661 46.26 5.71 40.26
N SER A 662 46.79 4.53 40.60
CA SER A 662 45.99 3.40 41.11
C SER A 662 45.22 3.73 42.40
N VAL A 663 45.65 4.74 43.17
CA VAL A 663 44.90 5.24 44.34
C VAL A 663 43.64 5.99 43.88
N ASP A 664 43.80 6.93 42.94
CA ASP A 664 42.69 7.74 42.41
C ASP A 664 41.65 6.86 41.71
N LYS A 665 42.10 5.89 40.90
CA LYS A 665 41.22 4.90 40.27
C LYS A 665 40.38 4.13 41.29
N PHE A 666 40.95 3.79 42.44
CA PHE A 666 40.21 3.11 43.51
C PHE A 666 39.19 4.04 44.21
N HIS A 667 39.50 5.32 44.37
CA HIS A 667 38.52 6.29 44.87
C HIS A 667 37.35 6.47 43.89
N TYR A 668 37.60 6.56 42.58
CA TYR A 668 36.54 6.57 41.57
C TYR A 668 35.72 5.27 41.56
N LEU A 669 36.35 4.11 41.70
CA LEU A 669 35.66 2.81 41.79
C LEU A 669 34.73 2.76 43.02
N ARG A 670 35.22 3.17 44.20
CA ARG A 670 34.42 3.22 45.43
C ARG A 670 33.30 4.25 45.39
N ALA A 671 33.44 5.35 44.64
CA ALA A 671 32.37 6.32 44.40
C ALA A 671 31.32 5.84 43.37
N SER A 672 31.71 4.90 42.50
CA SER A 672 30.85 4.33 41.44
C SER A 672 30.15 3.02 41.84
N VAL A 673 30.41 2.46 43.03
CA VAL A 673 29.70 1.27 43.54
C VAL A 673 28.80 1.56 44.73
N THR A 674 27.71 0.81 44.82
CA THR A 674 26.67 0.86 45.87
C THR A 674 26.20 -0.58 46.17
N GLY A 675 25.33 -0.77 47.17
CA GLY A 675 24.73 -2.07 47.47
C GLY A 675 25.75 -3.18 47.73
N ASP A 676 25.50 -4.37 47.18
CA ASP A 676 26.32 -5.57 47.40
C ASP A 676 27.73 -5.43 46.81
N ALA A 677 27.90 -4.60 45.77
CA ALA A 677 29.22 -4.29 45.20
C ALA A 677 30.06 -3.42 46.15
N ALA A 678 29.43 -2.44 46.81
CA ALA A 678 30.11 -1.65 47.85
C ALA A 678 30.42 -2.51 49.09
N ALA A 679 29.50 -3.39 49.50
CA ALA A 679 29.73 -4.33 50.60
C ALA A 679 30.89 -5.30 50.31
N ALA A 680 31.03 -5.78 49.06
CA ALA A 680 32.14 -6.62 48.65
C ALA A 680 33.52 -5.92 48.71
N LEU A 681 33.58 -4.58 48.61
CA LEU A 681 34.81 -3.78 48.69
C LEU A 681 35.05 -3.13 50.06
N ALA A 682 34.12 -3.24 51.01
CA ALA A 682 34.18 -2.53 52.28
C ALA A 682 35.43 -2.88 53.13
N GLY A 683 35.94 -4.11 53.01
CA GLY A 683 37.11 -4.60 53.74
C GLY A 683 38.47 -4.22 53.14
N LEU A 684 38.52 -3.57 51.98
CA LEU A 684 39.78 -3.22 51.31
C LEU A 684 40.20 -1.75 51.61
N PRO A 685 41.41 -1.51 52.14
CA PRO A 685 41.89 -0.15 52.41
C PRO A 685 42.26 0.57 51.09
N PRO A 686 41.92 1.87 50.93
CA PRO A 686 42.17 2.62 49.69
C PRO A 686 43.67 2.90 49.51
N THR A 687 44.38 1.93 48.96
CA THR A 687 45.82 1.98 48.70
C THR A 687 46.12 1.49 47.28
N ALA A 688 47.22 1.95 46.68
CA ALA A 688 47.54 1.69 45.27
C ALA A 688 47.57 0.19 44.92
N ARG A 689 48.02 -0.65 45.86
CA ARG A 689 48.13 -2.10 45.70
C ARG A 689 46.78 -2.81 45.77
N CYS A 690 45.82 -2.30 46.55
CA CYS A 690 44.50 -2.94 46.69
C CYS A 690 43.53 -2.62 45.54
N TYR A 691 43.92 -1.77 44.58
CA TYR A 691 43.07 -1.44 43.42
C TYR A 691 42.93 -2.62 42.46
N SER A 692 44.06 -3.27 42.09
CA SER A 692 44.03 -4.51 41.30
C SER A 692 43.14 -5.56 41.95
N ASP A 693 43.29 -5.71 43.26
CA ASP A 693 42.62 -6.72 44.07
C ASP A 693 41.11 -6.44 44.14
N ALA A 694 40.71 -5.16 44.22
CA ALA A 694 39.32 -4.72 44.16
C ALA A 694 38.70 -4.96 42.77
N VAL A 695 39.43 -4.68 41.69
CA VAL A 695 38.99 -4.92 40.31
C VAL A 695 38.86 -6.41 40.02
N GLU A 696 39.86 -7.23 40.40
CA GLU A 696 39.77 -8.69 40.27
C GLU A 696 38.61 -9.23 41.11
N LEU A 697 38.44 -8.80 42.36
CA LEU A 697 37.36 -9.28 43.22
C LEU A 697 35.98 -8.98 42.64
N LEU A 698 35.75 -7.80 42.05
CA LEU A 698 34.49 -7.49 41.37
C LEU A 698 34.33 -8.30 40.07
N LYS A 699 35.34 -8.35 39.19
CA LYS A 699 35.32 -9.16 37.96
C LYS A 699 35.02 -10.63 38.28
N LYS A 700 35.67 -11.21 39.29
CA LYS A 700 35.53 -12.61 39.72
C LYS A 700 34.19 -12.93 40.39
N ARG A 701 33.57 -11.97 41.10
CA ARG A 701 32.32 -12.17 41.86
C ARG A 701 31.05 -11.83 41.07
N PHE A 702 31.13 -10.87 40.15
CA PHE A 702 30.00 -10.33 39.39
C PHE A 702 30.11 -10.51 37.87
N GLY A 703 31.33 -10.58 37.33
CA GLY A 703 31.63 -10.77 35.90
C GLY A 703 32.18 -12.16 35.53
N ASN A 704 31.85 -13.21 36.30
CA ASN A 704 32.16 -14.57 35.89
C ASN A 704 31.17 -14.99 34.78
N GLU A 705 31.67 -15.05 33.55
CA GLU A 705 30.87 -15.33 32.35
C GLU A 705 30.24 -16.73 32.36
N GLU A 706 30.94 -17.73 32.88
CA GLU A 706 30.41 -19.10 32.98
C GLU A 706 29.22 -19.19 33.96
N LEU A 707 29.30 -18.53 35.11
CA LEU A 707 28.19 -18.46 36.08
C LEU A 707 27.02 -17.60 35.58
N LEU A 708 27.26 -16.64 34.67
CA LEU A 708 26.20 -15.94 33.96
C LEU A 708 25.54 -16.88 32.94
N ILE A 709 26.32 -17.56 32.10
CA ILE A 709 25.86 -18.56 31.13
C ILE A 709 25.01 -19.64 31.82
N GLN A 710 25.45 -20.18 32.96
CA GLN A 710 24.73 -21.20 33.71
C GLN A 710 23.36 -20.72 34.23
N GLU A 711 23.25 -19.49 34.75
CA GLU A 711 21.96 -18.94 35.20
C GLU A 711 21.02 -18.63 34.00
N HIS A 712 21.57 -18.11 32.89
CA HIS A 712 20.80 -17.91 31.65
C HIS A 712 20.28 -19.25 31.09
N MET A 713 21.11 -20.30 30.99
CA MET A 713 20.70 -21.63 30.54
C MET A 713 19.68 -22.29 31.48
N LYS A 714 19.87 -22.18 32.79
CA LYS A 714 18.93 -22.73 33.79
C LYS A 714 17.52 -22.15 33.63
N LYS A 715 17.41 -20.83 33.40
CA LYS A 715 16.13 -20.15 33.17
C LYS A 715 15.46 -20.52 31.84
N LEU A 716 16.21 -21.04 30.87
CA LEU A 716 15.69 -21.57 29.61
C LEU A 716 15.20 -23.03 29.75
N ILE A 717 15.77 -23.81 30.66
CA ILE A 717 15.38 -25.21 30.92
C ILE A 717 14.12 -25.28 31.80
N ASP A 718 14.03 -24.47 32.86
CA ASP A 718 12.92 -24.46 33.84
C ASP A 718 11.63 -23.76 33.33
N ILE A 719 11.51 -23.56 32.02
CA ILE A 719 10.41 -22.83 31.36
C ILE A 719 9.05 -23.50 31.61
N GLN A 720 8.05 -22.67 31.91
CA GLN A 720 6.68 -23.12 32.19
C GLN A 720 5.84 -23.21 30.90
N PRO A 721 5.14 -24.34 30.66
CA PRO A 721 4.40 -24.58 29.42
C PRO A 721 3.06 -23.84 29.37
N VAL A 722 2.68 -23.38 28.19
CA VAL A 722 1.39 -22.73 27.92
C VAL A 722 0.46 -23.70 27.21
N ARG A 723 -0.78 -23.84 27.70
CA ARG A 723 -1.66 -24.99 27.37
C ARG A 723 -2.74 -24.74 26.32
N SER A 724 -3.00 -23.49 25.95
CA SER A 724 -3.80 -23.14 24.76
C SER A 724 -3.15 -21.97 24.04
N SER A 725 -3.48 -21.78 22.75
CA SER A 725 -3.01 -20.67 21.93
C SER A 725 -3.41 -19.28 22.45
N ASP A 726 -4.31 -19.25 23.44
CA ASP A 726 -5.12 -18.08 23.78
C ASP A 726 -4.68 -17.45 25.11
N ASP A 727 -3.89 -18.15 25.94
CA ASP A 727 -3.12 -17.52 27.02
C ASP A 727 -1.91 -16.78 26.46
N VAL A 728 -2.18 -15.66 25.77
CA VAL A 728 -1.15 -14.77 25.24
C VAL A 728 -0.33 -14.10 26.37
N ARG A 729 -0.79 -14.11 27.63
CA ARG A 729 0.04 -13.69 28.78
C ARG A 729 1.05 -14.76 29.16
N GLY A 730 0.69 -16.04 29.05
CA GLY A 730 1.60 -17.19 29.07
C GLY A 730 2.59 -17.10 27.92
N LEU A 731 2.12 -17.09 26.67
CA LEU A 731 2.97 -17.09 25.47
C LEU A 731 3.92 -15.88 25.42
N ARG A 732 3.48 -14.69 25.83
CA ARG A 732 4.37 -13.52 25.92
C ARG A 732 5.39 -13.64 27.05
N ARG A 733 5.03 -14.13 28.24
CA ARG A 733 6.04 -14.41 29.30
C ARG A 733 7.04 -15.49 28.89
N LEU A 734 6.58 -16.52 28.20
CA LEU A 734 7.42 -17.56 27.57
C LEU A 734 8.41 -16.92 26.58
N TYR A 735 7.92 -16.13 25.63
CA TYR A 735 8.74 -15.42 24.65
C TYR A 735 9.73 -14.42 25.30
N ASP A 736 9.27 -13.59 26.23
CA ASP A 736 10.10 -12.58 26.91
C ASP A 736 11.21 -13.26 27.75
N THR A 737 10.92 -14.40 28.37
CA THR A 737 11.92 -15.22 29.10
C THR A 737 12.94 -15.84 28.13
N LEU A 738 12.48 -16.44 27.02
CA LEU A 738 13.35 -16.98 25.98
C LEU A 738 14.27 -15.89 25.41
N ALA A 739 13.70 -14.77 24.98
CA ALA A 739 14.45 -13.67 24.36
C ALA A 739 15.45 -13.02 25.33
N ALA A 740 15.06 -12.79 26.59
CA ALA A 740 15.96 -12.21 27.59
C ALA A 740 17.15 -13.13 27.91
N HIS A 741 16.92 -14.44 28.02
CA HIS A 741 17.99 -15.36 28.39
C HIS A 741 18.86 -15.81 27.21
N ILE A 742 18.30 -15.99 26.00
CA ILE A 742 19.09 -16.27 24.78
C ILE A 742 20.01 -15.08 24.45
N LYS A 743 19.48 -13.84 24.51
CA LYS A 743 20.30 -12.65 24.22
C LYS A 743 21.42 -12.40 25.24
N GLY A 744 21.22 -12.83 26.49
CA GLY A 744 22.29 -12.86 27.49
C GLY A 744 23.44 -13.77 27.08
N LEU A 745 23.13 -14.97 26.58
CA LEU A 745 24.13 -15.95 26.09
C LEU A 745 24.88 -15.46 24.85
N GLU A 746 24.18 -14.85 23.89
CA GLU A 746 24.79 -14.22 22.71
C GLU A 746 25.78 -13.11 23.09
N THR A 747 25.45 -12.32 24.12
CA THR A 747 26.31 -11.23 24.63
C THR A 747 27.54 -11.78 25.37
N LEU A 748 27.45 -13.02 25.90
CA LEU A 748 28.55 -13.77 26.54
C LEU A 748 29.28 -14.69 25.53
N GLY A 749 29.27 -14.30 24.24
CA GLY A 749 30.02 -14.93 23.15
C GLY A 749 29.52 -16.31 22.72
N GLN A 750 28.43 -16.83 23.28
CA GLN A 750 27.92 -18.16 22.96
C GLN A 750 27.21 -18.15 21.60
N LYS A 751 27.63 -19.06 20.71
CA LYS A 751 27.03 -19.20 19.37
C LYS A 751 25.74 -20.01 19.44
N HIS A 752 24.70 -19.55 18.76
CA HIS A 752 23.38 -20.19 18.69
C HIS A 752 23.43 -21.71 18.40
N ASP A 753 24.35 -22.15 17.54
CA ASP A 753 24.49 -23.55 17.13
C ASP A 753 24.98 -24.48 18.26
N SER A 754 25.57 -23.92 19.34
CA SER A 754 26.08 -24.69 20.48
C SER A 754 25.01 -25.11 21.49
N TYR A 755 23.81 -24.51 21.45
CA TYR A 755 22.73 -24.78 22.42
C TYR A 755 21.33 -24.94 21.79
N SER A 756 21.10 -24.50 20.56
CA SER A 756 19.78 -24.55 19.92
C SER A 756 19.21 -25.96 19.75
N SER A 757 20.06 -26.97 19.52
CA SER A 757 19.67 -28.38 19.43
C SER A 757 19.02 -28.94 20.71
N LEU A 758 19.45 -28.46 21.89
CA LEU A 758 18.89 -28.84 23.19
C LEU A 758 17.67 -27.99 23.59
N LEU A 759 17.63 -26.71 23.19
CA LEU A 759 16.50 -25.83 23.50
C LEU A 759 15.24 -26.16 22.67
N MET A 760 15.39 -26.60 21.42
CA MET A 760 14.25 -26.73 20.50
C MET A 760 13.15 -27.70 21.02
N PRO A 761 13.45 -28.91 21.54
CA PRO A 761 12.43 -29.80 22.11
C PRO A 761 11.78 -29.24 23.38
N ILE A 762 12.51 -28.43 24.16
CA ILE A 762 12.00 -27.79 25.39
C ILE A 762 11.01 -26.69 25.03
N VAL A 763 11.36 -25.82 24.07
CA VAL A 763 10.46 -24.79 23.52
C VAL A 763 9.22 -25.42 22.91
N GLN A 764 9.39 -26.52 22.16
CA GLN A 764 8.26 -27.26 21.60
C GLN A 764 7.31 -27.76 22.70
N ARG A 765 7.81 -28.47 23.72
CA ARG A 765 6.99 -28.93 24.86
C ARG A 765 6.35 -27.78 25.66
N ALA A 766 6.87 -26.56 25.56
CA ALA A 766 6.31 -25.37 26.19
C ALA A 766 5.16 -24.70 25.40
N LEU A 767 4.93 -25.10 24.15
CA LEU A 767 3.92 -24.54 23.26
C LEU A 767 2.63 -25.41 23.18
N PRO A 768 1.47 -24.79 22.92
CA PRO A 768 0.21 -25.46 22.59
C PRO A 768 0.31 -26.43 21.41
N THR A 769 -0.43 -27.54 21.47
CA THR A 769 -0.35 -28.66 20.51
C THR A 769 -0.73 -28.28 19.08
N ASP A 770 -1.63 -27.32 18.90
CA ASP A 770 -2.03 -26.80 17.59
C ASP A 770 -0.91 -25.97 16.93
N ILE A 771 -0.22 -25.14 17.72
CA ILE A 771 0.97 -24.38 17.28
C ILE A 771 2.11 -25.34 16.89
N LEU A 772 2.22 -26.49 17.57
CA LEU A 772 3.19 -27.55 17.23
C LEU A 772 2.83 -28.32 15.96
N LEU A 773 1.54 -28.58 15.72
CA LEU A 773 1.08 -29.30 14.53
C LEU A 773 1.29 -28.46 13.26
N ASP A 774 1.06 -27.15 13.31
CA ASP A 774 1.36 -26.28 12.17
C ASP A 774 2.88 -26.04 12.00
N TYR A 775 3.66 -25.95 13.08
CA TYR A 775 5.12 -25.93 12.98
C TYR A 775 5.67 -27.19 12.30
N SER A 776 5.24 -28.38 12.73
CA SER A 776 5.73 -29.66 12.19
C SER A 776 5.24 -29.93 10.75
N ARG A 777 4.03 -29.49 10.38
CA ARG A 777 3.57 -29.46 8.98
C ARG A 777 4.47 -28.62 8.09
N GLN A 778 4.89 -27.43 8.55
CA GLN A 778 5.79 -26.56 7.79
C GLN A 778 7.19 -27.16 7.62
N CYS A 779 7.69 -27.93 8.58
CA CYS A 779 8.95 -28.65 8.44
C CYS A 779 8.87 -29.83 7.45
N LEU A 780 7.81 -30.64 7.47
CA LEU A 780 7.68 -31.81 6.59
C LEU A 780 7.63 -31.43 5.11
N ILE A 781 6.89 -30.37 4.76
CA ILE A 781 6.80 -29.86 3.38
C ILE A 781 8.17 -29.38 2.85
N ALA A 782 9.08 -28.95 3.73
CA ALA A 782 10.43 -28.55 3.35
C ALA A 782 11.39 -29.72 3.06
N THR A 783 10.98 -30.98 3.32
CA THR A 783 11.83 -32.17 3.11
C THR A 783 11.44 -33.03 1.91
N THR A 784 10.21 -32.94 1.40
CA THR A 784 9.70 -33.82 0.32
C THR A 784 9.78 -33.23 -1.08
N SER A 785 10.48 -32.10 -1.29
CA SER A 785 10.68 -31.48 -2.61
C SER A 785 12.15 -31.50 -3.06
N SER A 786 12.91 -32.49 -2.59
CA SER A 786 14.35 -32.66 -2.84
C SER A 786 14.70 -34.04 -3.41
N SER A 787 13.71 -34.77 -3.92
CA SER A 787 13.77 -36.18 -4.32
C SER A 787 13.69 -36.44 -5.83
N ASP A 788 13.27 -35.44 -6.62
CA ASP A 788 12.74 -35.68 -7.97
C ASP A 788 13.79 -35.39 -9.08
N GLU A 789 15.06 -35.77 -8.85
CA GLU A 789 16.17 -35.60 -9.82
C GLU A 789 17.07 -36.85 -10.01
N ASP A 790 16.82 -37.96 -9.31
CA ASP A 790 17.69 -39.17 -9.35
C ASP A 790 17.23 -40.32 -10.28
N GLU A 791 16.18 -40.14 -11.10
CA GLU A 791 15.62 -41.19 -12.00
C GLU A 791 15.84 -40.94 -13.51
N GLU A 792 17.06 -40.63 -13.97
CA GLU A 792 17.38 -40.74 -15.42
C GLU A 792 18.85 -41.10 -15.75
N SER A 793 19.35 -42.25 -15.28
CA SER A 793 20.51 -42.92 -15.93
C SER A 793 20.60 -44.43 -15.64
N THR A 794 20.06 -45.27 -16.54
CA THR A 794 20.57 -46.62 -16.89
C THR A 794 19.70 -47.26 -17.99
N THR A 795 19.96 -46.89 -19.25
CA THR A 795 19.42 -47.61 -20.42
C THR A 795 20.53 -47.81 -21.44
N ASP A 796 21.08 -49.03 -21.48
CA ASP A 796 21.81 -49.60 -22.61
C ASP A 796 21.72 -51.14 -22.52
N ASP A 797 21.98 -51.84 -23.63
CA ASP A 797 21.91 -53.30 -23.83
C ASP A 797 20.52 -53.97 -23.79
N ALA A 798 19.73 -53.81 -24.88
CA ALA A 798 18.91 -54.90 -25.45
C ALA A 798 18.35 -54.60 -26.87
N SER A 799 19.18 -54.54 -27.92
CA SER A 799 18.67 -54.60 -29.30
C SER A 799 19.63 -55.28 -30.28
N GLU A 800 19.45 -56.58 -30.52
CA GLU A 800 19.11 -57.09 -31.87
C GLU A 800 18.91 -58.62 -31.83
N SER A 801 17.85 -59.09 -32.49
CA SER A 801 17.59 -60.51 -32.70
C SER A 801 17.61 -60.85 -34.19
N SER A 802 18.63 -61.57 -34.67
CA SER A 802 18.46 -62.45 -35.84
C SER A 802 19.62 -63.45 -36.00
N ASN A 803 19.33 -64.51 -36.77
CA ASN A 803 20.24 -65.38 -37.51
C ASN A 803 21.16 -66.37 -36.77
N GLU A 804 20.54 -67.54 -36.50
CA GLU A 804 20.85 -68.80 -37.21
C GLU A 804 22.09 -69.67 -36.87
N THR A 805 21.76 -70.96 -36.71
CA THR A 805 22.49 -72.18 -37.12
C THR A 805 23.62 -72.80 -36.27
N LYS A 806 23.29 -74.03 -35.83
CA LYS A 806 24.07 -75.29 -35.86
C LYS A 806 24.97 -75.66 -34.66
N LYS A 807 24.46 -76.71 -33.99
CA LYS A 807 25.09 -77.68 -33.07
C LYS A 807 25.30 -77.25 -31.63
#